data_AF-A0A5N3V7T8-F1
#
_entry.id   AF-A0A5N3V7T8-F1
#
_cell.length_a   1.000
_cell.length_b   1.000
_cell.length_c   1.000
_cell.angle_alpha   90.00
_cell.angle_beta   90.00
_cell.angle_gamma   90.00
#
_symmetry.space_group_name_H-M   'P 1'
#
loop_
_entity.id
_entity.type
_entity.pdbx_description
1 polymer ?
#
loop_
_entity_poly.entity_id
_entity_poly.type
_entity_poly.pdbx_seq_one_letter_code
_entity_poly.pdbx_strand_id
1 'polypeptide(L)'
;QIGALADQHIVHVACGESHSLALSDQGQLFSWGAGSDGQLGLMTTEDSVAVPRLIQKLNQQTILQVSCGNWHCLALAADGQFFTWGRNSHGQLGLGKEFPSQASPQRVRSLEGIPLAQVAAGGAHSFALSLSGAVFGWGMNNAGQLGLSDEKDRESPCHVKLLRTQKVVYISCGEEHTAVLTKSGGVFTFGAGSCGQLGHDSMNDEVNPRRVLELMGSEVTQIACGRQHTLAFVPSSGLIYAFGCGARGQLGTGHTCNVKCPSPVKGYWAAHSGQLSARAGKSDNSSPAVDFRTMNQAHYTSLINDETIAVWRQKLSEHSSANTINGVVQILSSAACWNGSFLEKKIDEHFKTSPKIPGIDLNSTRVLFEKLMSSQHSMILEQILNSFESCLIPQLSSSPPDVEAMRIYLILPEFPLLQDSKYYITLTIPLAMAILRLDTNPSKVLDNWWSQVCPKYFTKLVNLYKGAVVYLLRGRKTFLIPVLFNNYITAALKLLEKLYKVNLKVKHVEYDTFYIPEISSLVDIQEDYLMWFLHQAGMKARSSIMQDAVTLCSYPFIFDAQAKTKMLQTDAELQMQVAVNGANLQNVFMLLTLEPLLARSPFLVLHVRRSNLVGDALRELSIHSDIDLKKPLKVIFDGEEAVDAGGVTKEFFLLLLKELLNPIYGMFTYYQDSNLLWFSDTCFVEHNWFHLIGITCGLAIYNSTVVDLHFPLALYKKLLNVKPGLEDLKELSPTEGRQEFVDAYVNYVFQISVHEWYTAFSSGFLKVCGGKVLELFQPSELRAMMVGNSSYNWEELEETAIYKGDYSATHPTVKLFWETFHEFPLEKKKKFLLFLTGSDRIPIYGMASLQIVIQSTASGEEYLPVAHTCYNLLDLPKYSSKEVLRARLTQALDNYEGFSLA
;
A
#
# COMPACT_ATOMS: atom_id res chain seq x y z
N GLN A 1 -50.87 31.54 -8.15
CA GLN A 1 -49.68 31.41 -7.29
C GLN A 1 -50.14 30.82 -5.96
N ILE A 2 -49.49 29.77 -5.44
CA ILE A 2 -49.84 29.21 -4.13
C ILE A 2 -49.32 30.18 -3.07
N GLY A 3 -50.20 30.80 -2.29
CA GLY A 3 -49.84 31.92 -1.39
C GLY A 3 -48.70 31.61 -0.42
N ALA A 4 -48.64 30.38 0.11
CA ALA A 4 -47.57 29.94 1.01
C ALA A 4 -46.19 29.77 0.33
N LEU A 5 -46.13 29.73 -1.00
CA LEU A 5 -44.90 29.63 -1.79
C LEU A 5 -44.65 30.92 -2.60
N ALA A 6 -45.40 32.00 -2.37
CA ALA A 6 -45.35 33.20 -3.20
C ALA A 6 -43.96 33.86 -3.21
N ASP A 7 -43.26 33.82 -2.08
CA ASP A 7 -41.92 34.39 -1.91
C ASP A 7 -40.79 33.40 -2.23
N GLN A 8 -41.11 32.21 -2.74
CA GLN A 8 -40.15 31.15 -3.02
C GLN A 8 -40.00 30.95 -4.52
N HIS A 9 -38.75 30.86 -5.01
CA HIS A 9 -38.48 30.48 -6.39
C HIS A 9 -38.39 28.95 -6.50
N ILE A 10 -39.50 28.31 -6.88
CA ILE A 10 -39.60 26.85 -6.99
C ILE A 10 -38.94 26.35 -8.27
N VAL A 11 -37.97 25.45 -8.13
CA VAL A 11 -37.19 24.89 -9.25
C VAL A 11 -37.58 23.46 -9.60
N HIS A 12 -38.23 22.73 -8.68
CA HIS A 12 -38.67 21.35 -8.91
C HIS A 12 -39.91 21.00 -8.08
N VAL A 13 -40.77 20.14 -8.63
CA VAL A 13 -41.94 19.59 -7.95
C VAL A 13 -41.98 18.08 -8.17
N ALA A 14 -42.22 17.33 -7.10
CA ALA A 14 -42.46 15.89 -7.16
C ALA A 14 -43.82 15.57 -6.53
N CYS A 15 -44.55 14.64 -7.14
CA CYS A 15 -45.90 14.25 -6.71
C CYS A 15 -45.93 12.75 -6.43
N GLY A 16 -46.49 12.36 -5.28
CA GLY A 16 -46.89 10.97 -5.02
C GLY A 16 -48.36 10.75 -5.33
N GLU A 17 -48.97 9.69 -4.77
CA GLU A 17 -50.37 9.33 -5.06
C GLU A 17 -51.34 10.45 -4.64
N SER A 18 -51.15 11.00 -3.43
CA SER A 18 -52.02 12.03 -2.85
C SER A 18 -51.25 13.11 -2.07
N HIS A 19 -49.96 13.30 -2.35
CA HIS A 19 -49.12 14.32 -1.71
C HIS A 19 -48.18 14.97 -2.73
N SER A 20 -47.65 16.15 -2.39
CA SER A 20 -46.75 16.91 -3.26
C SER A 20 -45.62 17.54 -2.47
N LEU A 21 -44.46 17.62 -3.13
CA LEU A 21 -43.26 18.28 -2.67
C LEU A 21 -42.87 19.41 -3.63
N ALA A 22 -42.44 20.55 -3.09
CA ALA A 22 -41.84 21.64 -3.87
C ALA A 22 -40.46 21.98 -3.32
N LEU A 23 -39.48 22.03 -4.21
CA LEU A 23 -38.09 22.39 -3.93
C LEU A 23 -37.80 23.81 -4.42
N SER A 24 -37.28 24.68 -3.54
CA SER A 24 -36.82 26.02 -3.91
C SER A 24 -35.39 26.03 -4.45
N ASP A 25 -35.01 27.11 -5.13
CA ASP A 25 -33.64 27.39 -5.59
C ASP A 25 -32.62 27.49 -4.45
N GLN A 26 -33.07 27.81 -3.23
CA GLN A 26 -32.25 27.79 -2.02
C GLN A 26 -32.10 26.39 -1.40
N GLY A 27 -32.66 25.35 -2.05
CA GLY A 27 -32.59 23.97 -1.56
C GLY A 27 -33.54 23.67 -0.41
N GLN A 28 -34.56 24.50 -0.16
CA GLN A 28 -35.57 24.27 0.87
C GLN A 28 -36.74 23.44 0.33
N LEU A 29 -37.24 22.51 1.15
CA LEU A 29 -38.26 21.55 0.73
C LEU A 29 -39.57 21.74 1.48
N PHE A 30 -40.66 21.88 0.72
CA PHE A 30 -42.02 22.06 1.24
C PHE A 30 -42.90 20.87 0.89
N SER A 31 -43.78 20.44 1.80
CA SER A 31 -44.71 19.32 1.60
C SER A 31 -46.16 19.66 1.96
N TRP A 32 -47.11 19.03 1.26
CA TRP A 32 -48.55 19.09 1.53
C TRP A 32 -49.31 17.91 0.90
N GLY A 33 -50.59 17.74 1.23
CA GLY A 33 -51.45 16.61 0.86
C GLY A 33 -51.59 15.57 1.97
N ALA A 34 -51.85 14.31 1.63
CA ALA A 34 -52.04 13.24 2.60
C ALA A 34 -50.75 12.94 3.40
N GLY A 35 -50.87 12.69 4.71
CA GLY A 35 -49.74 12.49 5.62
C GLY A 35 -49.85 11.31 6.59
N SER A 36 -50.90 10.49 6.47
CA SER A 36 -51.19 9.36 7.39
C SER A 36 -50.07 8.32 7.50
N ASP A 37 -49.23 8.17 6.46
CA ASP A 37 -48.08 7.25 6.43
C ASP A 37 -46.75 7.95 6.75
N GLY A 38 -46.79 9.24 7.11
CA GLY A 38 -45.60 10.06 7.38
C GLY A 38 -44.92 10.65 6.14
N GLN A 39 -45.51 10.50 4.94
CA GLN A 39 -44.94 10.93 3.66
C GLN A 39 -44.71 12.45 3.54
N LEU A 40 -45.27 13.26 4.44
CA LEU A 40 -45.02 14.71 4.48
C LEU A 40 -43.70 15.07 5.18
N GLY A 41 -43.13 14.19 5.99
CA GLY A 41 -41.84 14.44 6.66
C GLY A 41 -41.88 15.49 7.78
N LEU A 42 -43.07 15.86 8.28
CA LEU A 42 -43.29 16.95 9.24
C LEU A 42 -43.13 16.54 10.72
N MET A 43 -42.51 15.39 10.99
CA MET A 43 -42.33 14.78 12.32
C MET A 43 -43.61 14.28 12.99
N THR A 44 -44.78 14.77 12.57
CA THR A 44 -46.10 14.30 12.99
C THR A 44 -46.80 13.59 11.83
N THR A 45 -47.64 12.60 12.16
CA THR A 45 -48.57 11.97 11.20
C THR A 45 -49.90 12.72 11.25
N GLU A 46 -49.96 13.87 10.58
CA GLU A 46 -51.23 14.57 10.30
C GLU A 46 -51.90 13.91 9.09
N ASP A 47 -53.22 13.69 9.15
CA ASP A 47 -53.94 13.04 8.03
C ASP A 47 -53.81 13.82 6.72
N SER A 48 -53.91 15.15 6.77
CA SER A 48 -53.76 15.98 5.59
C SER A 48 -53.22 17.39 5.85
N VAL A 49 -52.16 17.66 5.11
CA VAL A 49 -51.50 18.91 4.72
C VAL A 49 -52.26 19.85 3.77
N ALA A 50 -53.13 20.78 4.17
CA ALA A 50 -53.81 21.63 3.16
C ALA A 50 -52.92 22.74 2.53
N VAL A 51 -51.88 23.19 3.23
CA VAL A 51 -51.01 24.31 2.84
C VAL A 51 -49.55 23.83 2.86
N PRO A 52 -48.73 24.15 1.85
CA PRO A 52 -47.30 23.82 1.85
C PRO A 52 -46.60 24.21 3.15
N ARG A 53 -45.92 23.26 3.80
CA ARG A 53 -45.12 23.49 5.01
C ARG A 53 -43.68 23.09 4.78
N LEU A 54 -42.75 23.87 5.34
CA LEU A 54 -41.31 23.59 5.29
C LEU A 54 -40.97 22.33 6.09
N ILE A 55 -40.21 21.41 5.50
CA ILE A 55 -39.66 20.24 6.18
C ILE A 55 -38.45 20.68 7.01
N GLN A 56 -38.69 21.09 8.25
CA GLN A 56 -37.69 21.69 9.15
C GLN A 56 -36.44 20.82 9.34
N LYS A 57 -36.58 19.49 9.34
CA LYS A 57 -35.48 18.54 9.53
C LYS A 57 -34.39 18.66 8.45
N LEU A 58 -34.74 19.12 7.25
CA LEU A 58 -33.84 19.28 6.11
C LEU A 58 -33.38 20.72 5.90
N ASN A 59 -33.79 21.68 6.75
CA ASN A 59 -33.51 23.11 6.52
C ASN A 59 -32.02 23.49 6.63
N GLN A 60 -31.19 22.64 7.26
CA GLN A 60 -29.73 22.81 7.31
C GLN A 60 -29.01 22.13 6.14
N GLN A 61 -29.74 21.47 5.25
CA GLN A 61 -29.21 20.78 4.08
C GLN A 61 -29.61 21.55 2.83
N THR A 62 -28.73 21.61 1.84
CA THR A 62 -29.08 22.12 0.51
C THR A 62 -29.58 20.96 -0.33
N ILE A 63 -30.90 20.82 -0.51
CA ILE A 63 -31.50 19.73 -1.30
C ILE A 63 -31.39 20.03 -2.80
N LEU A 64 -30.95 19.05 -3.58
CA LEU A 64 -30.75 19.17 -5.03
C LEU A 64 -31.81 18.43 -5.86
N GLN A 65 -32.30 17.32 -5.34
CA GLN A 65 -33.25 16.46 -6.05
C GLN A 65 -34.23 15.83 -5.08
N VAL A 66 -35.47 15.69 -5.53
CA VAL A 66 -36.54 14.99 -4.80
C VAL A 66 -37.29 14.06 -5.74
N SER A 67 -37.76 12.95 -5.20
CA SER A 67 -38.63 12.01 -5.93
C SER A 67 -39.66 11.44 -4.96
N CYS A 68 -40.91 11.30 -5.43
CA CYS A 68 -42.00 10.73 -4.65
C CYS A 68 -42.42 9.39 -5.25
N GLY A 69 -42.60 8.39 -4.40
CA GLY A 69 -43.40 7.22 -4.72
C GLY A 69 -44.85 7.44 -4.29
N ASN A 70 -45.64 6.37 -4.21
CA ASN A 70 -47.06 6.50 -3.85
C ASN A 70 -47.23 7.10 -2.44
N TRP A 71 -46.45 6.60 -1.47
CA TRP A 71 -46.54 6.96 -0.05
C TRP A 71 -45.18 7.19 0.63
N HIS A 72 -44.12 7.41 -0.14
CA HIS A 72 -42.79 7.70 0.38
C HIS A 72 -42.08 8.74 -0.47
N CYS A 73 -41.05 9.36 0.11
CA CYS A 73 -40.29 10.43 -0.50
C CYS A 73 -38.79 10.17 -0.35
N LEU A 74 -38.05 10.62 -1.36
CA LEU A 74 -36.60 10.55 -1.46
C LEU A 74 -36.07 11.98 -1.66
N ALA A 75 -34.95 12.32 -1.02
CA ALA A 75 -34.25 13.58 -1.23
C ALA A 75 -32.73 13.40 -1.24
N LEU A 76 -32.07 14.01 -2.22
CA LEU A 76 -30.60 14.06 -2.33
C LEU A 76 -30.11 15.46 -1.99
N ALA A 77 -29.19 15.56 -1.03
CA ALA A 77 -28.53 16.79 -0.64
C ALA A 77 -27.23 17.05 -1.43
N ALA A 78 -26.78 18.30 -1.42
CA ALA A 78 -25.61 18.77 -2.15
C ALA A 78 -24.30 18.12 -1.71
N ASP A 79 -24.20 17.76 -0.43
CA ASP A 79 -23.08 17.03 0.14
C ASP A 79 -23.15 15.51 -0.13
N GLY A 80 -24.11 15.04 -0.93
CA GLY A 80 -24.31 13.63 -1.23
C GLY A 80 -25.02 12.84 -0.12
N GLN A 81 -25.50 13.48 0.94
CA GLN A 81 -26.38 12.82 1.90
C GLN A 81 -27.73 12.50 1.25
N PHE A 82 -28.23 11.29 1.51
CA PHE A 82 -29.48 10.80 0.96
C PHE A 82 -30.50 10.55 2.08
N PHE A 83 -31.71 11.08 1.91
CA PHE A 83 -32.78 11.05 2.89
C PHE A 83 -34.05 10.39 2.34
N THR A 84 -34.74 9.65 3.19
CA THR A 84 -36.01 8.95 2.87
C THR A 84 -37.01 9.04 4.01
N TRP A 85 -38.30 9.15 3.71
CA TRP A 85 -39.38 9.11 4.70
C TRP A 85 -40.72 8.67 4.08
N GLY A 86 -41.72 8.42 4.92
CA GLY A 86 -43.03 7.89 4.57
C GLY A 86 -43.19 6.40 4.86
N ARG A 87 -44.00 5.72 4.07
CA ARG A 87 -44.33 4.30 4.24
C ARG A 87 -43.11 3.40 4.04
N ASN A 88 -42.96 2.37 4.88
CA ASN A 88 -41.86 1.39 4.77
C ASN A 88 -42.32 -0.08 4.77
N SER A 89 -43.56 -0.38 4.38
CA SER A 89 -44.11 -1.76 4.46
C SER A 89 -43.41 -2.79 3.58
N HIS A 90 -42.69 -2.35 2.54
CA HIS A 90 -41.90 -3.20 1.64
C HIS A 90 -40.40 -2.88 1.72
N GLY A 91 -39.99 -2.09 2.72
CA GLY A 91 -38.60 -1.66 2.85
C GLY A 91 -38.16 -0.54 1.90
N GLN A 92 -39.10 0.18 1.25
CA GLN A 92 -38.85 1.20 0.23
C GLN A 92 -38.06 2.43 0.72
N LEU A 93 -37.90 2.60 2.03
CA LEU A 93 -37.02 3.63 2.60
C LEU A 93 -35.54 3.20 2.62
N GLY A 94 -35.23 1.90 2.52
CA GLY A 94 -33.84 1.43 2.45
C GLY A 94 -33.06 1.53 3.76
N LEU A 95 -33.76 1.69 4.89
CA LEU A 95 -33.18 1.86 6.23
C LEU A 95 -32.83 0.52 6.92
N GLY A 96 -33.24 -0.61 6.35
CA GLY A 96 -33.12 -1.95 6.94
C GLY A 96 -34.40 -2.43 7.63
N LYS A 97 -34.40 -3.71 8.02
CA LYS A 97 -35.55 -4.46 8.54
C LYS A 97 -36.22 -3.88 9.78
N GLU A 98 -35.40 -3.27 10.62
CA GLU A 98 -35.79 -2.83 11.97
C GLU A 98 -36.60 -1.52 11.95
N PHE A 99 -36.72 -0.86 10.79
CA PHE A 99 -37.32 0.47 10.70
C PHE A 99 -38.77 0.41 10.17
N PRO A 100 -39.76 0.90 10.94
CA PRO A 100 -41.11 1.08 10.44
C PRO A 100 -41.21 2.31 9.50
N SER A 101 -42.42 2.64 9.06
CA SER A 101 -42.71 3.90 8.38
C SER A 101 -42.22 5.11 9.19
N GLN A 102 -41.70 6.13 8.52
CA GLN A 102 -41.00 7.26 9.13
C GLN A 102 -41.73 8.58 8.82
N ALA A 103 -42.19 9.29 9.85
CA ALA A 103 -42.82 10.61 9.70
C ALA A 103 -41.82 11.77 9.59
N SER A 104 -40.52 11.48 9.63
CA SER A 104 -39.46 12.48 9.45
C SER A 104 -38.35 11.94 8.56
N PRO A 105 -37.69 12.80 7.74
CA PRO A 105 -36.56 12.42 6.91
C PRO A 105 -35.47 11.66 7.67
N GLN A 106 -35.15 10.44 7.23
CA GLN A 106 -34.09 9.60 7.77
C GLN A 106 -32.95 9.45 6.78
N ARG A 107 -31.72 9.46 7.27
CA ARG A 107 -30.52 9.31 6.43
C ARG A 107 -30.25 7.84 6.11
N VAL A 108 -30.06 7.54 4.83
CA VAL A 108 -29.72 6.19 4.34
C VAL A 108 -28.19 6.02 4.34
N ARG A 109 -27.66 5.40 5.39
CA ARG A 109 -26.20 5.22 5.56
C ARG A 109 -25.59 4.18 4.63
N SER A 110 -26.40 3.27 4.10
CA SER A 110 -25.99 2.20 3.17
C SER A 110 -25.59 2.70 1.77
N LEU A 111 -25.65 4.01 1.51
CA LEU A 111 -25.12 4.65 0.29
C LEU A 111 -24.08 5.74 0.60
N GLU A 112 -23.60 5.82 1.85
CA GLU A 112 -22.66 6.85 2.28
C GLU A 112 -21.32 6.78 1.53
N GLY A 113 -20.84 7.94 1.08
CA GLY A 113 -19.60 8.07 0.32
C GLY A 113 -19.72 7.75 -1.18
N ILE A 114 -20.86 7.26 -1.66
CA ILE A 114 -21.10 7.05 -3.09
C ILE A 114 -21.54 8.39 -3.72
N PRO A 115 -20.87 8.87 -4.78
CA PRO A 115 -21.31 10.07 -5.49
C PRO A 115 -22.58 9.78 -6.28
N LEU A 116 -23.73 10.30 -5.83
CA LEU A 116 -25.04 10.02 -6.43
C LEU A 116 -25.37 11.04 -7.52
N ALA A 117 -25.87 10.52 -8.64
CA ALA A 117 -26.29 11.25 -9.82
C ALA A 117 -27.80 11.49 -9.90
N GLN A 118 -28.57 10.49 -9.49
CA GLN A 118 -30.03 10.55 -9.55
C GLN A 118 -30.65 9.69 -8.44
N VAL A 119 -31.80 10.14 -7.93
CA VAL A 119 -32.73 9.33 -7.14
C VAL A 119 -34.07 9.21 -7.88
N ALA A 120 -34.68 8.03 -7.84
CA ALA A 120 -35.95 7.77 -8.50
C ALA A 120 -36.83 6.88 -7.63
N ALA A 121 -38.11 7.21 -7.51
CA ALA A 121 -39.08 6.44 -6.76
C ALA A 121 -40.16 5.89 -7.72
N GLY A 122 -40.45 4.61 -7.59
CA GLY A 122 -41.65 4.00 -8.17
C GLY A 122 -42.79 3.94 -7.17
N GLY A 123 -43.79 3.10 -7.42
CA GLY A 123 -44.97 3.01 -6.56
C GLY A 123 -44.62 2.66 -5.10
N ALA A 124 -43.92 1.55 -4.90
CA ALA A 124 -43.45 1.09 -3.59
C ALA A 124 -41.99 0.61 -3.61
N HIS A 125 -41.18 1.14 -4.53
CA HIS A 125 -39.76 0.85 -4.65
C HIS A 125 -38.96 2.12 -4.96
N SER A 126 -37.65 2.04 -4.80
CA SER A 126 -36.75 3.17 -4.84
C SER A 126 -35.44 2.79 -5.51
N PHE A 127 -34.84 3.77 -6.18
CA PHE A 127 -33.58 3.64 -6.89
C PHE A 127 -32.65 4.82 -6.61
N ALA A 128 -31.35 4.51 -6.59
CA ALA A 128 -30.27 5.48 -6.65
C ALA A 128 -29.30 5.11 -7.78
N LEU A 129 -28.85 6.12 -8.51
CA LEU A 129 -27.86 6.01 -9.58
C LEU A 129 -26.59 6.75 -9.15
N SER A 130 -25.42 6.11 -9.23
CA SER A 130 -24.13 6.77 -9.01
C SER A 130 -23.66 7.53 -10.25
N LEU A 131 -22.75 8.48 -10.08
CA LEU A 131 -22.07 9.17 -11.19
C LEU A 131 -21.27 8.20 -12.09
N SER A 132 -20.94 7.01 -11.58
CA SER A 132 -20.24 5.97 -12.35
C SER A 132 -21.18 4.91 -12.95
N GLY A 133 -22.49 5.17 -12.92
CA GLY A 133 -23.50 4.31 -13.53
C GLY A 133 -23.85 3.05 -12.75
N ALA A 134 -23.45 2.96 -11.47
CA ALA A 134 -23.92 1.91 -10.58
C ALA A 134 -25.37 2.18 -10.18
N VAL A 135 -26.23 1.16 -10.31
CA VAL A 135 -27.66 1.25 -10.01
C VAL A 135 -27.95 0.46 -8.74
N PHE A 136 -28.59 1.09 -7.77
CA PHE A 136 -29.02 0.48 -6.52
C PHE A 136 -30.54 0.53 -6.42
N GLY A 137 -31.19 -0.63 -6.25
CA GLY A 137 -32.64 -0.75 -6.12
C GLY A 137 -33.05 -1.39 -4.80
N TRP A 138 -34.17 -0.94 -4.23
CA TRP A 138 -34.76 -1.50 -3.01
C TRP A 138 -36.26 -1.20 -2.89
N GLY A 139 -36.95 -1.86 -1.97
CA GLY A 139 -38.40 -1.83 -1.80
C GLY A 139 -39.10 -3.07 -2.34
N MET A 140 -40.34 -2.88 -2.81
CA MET A 140 -41.18 -3.92 -3.38
C MET A 140 -40.55 -4.54 -4.64
N ASN A 141 -40.60 -5.87 -4.75
CA ASN A 141 -40.03 -6.62 -5.88
C ASN A 141 -40.92 -7.78 -6.37
N ASN A 142 -42.20 -7.81 -6.02
CA ASN A 142 -43.13 -8.89 -6.38
C ASN A 142 -43.23 -9.20 -7.90
N ALA A 143 -42.95 -8.22 -8.76
CA ALA A 143 -42.97 -8.36 -10.22
C ALA A 143 -41.55 -8.29 -10.83
N GLY A 144 -40.50 -8.32 -9.99
CA GLY A 144 -39.12 -8.19 -10.45
C GLY A 144 -38.67 -6.76 -10.78
N GLN A 145 -39.39 -5.74 -10.32
CA GLN A 145 -39.15 -4.32 -10.63
C GLN A 145 -37.84 -3.75 -10.09
N LEU A 146 -37.11 -4.51 -9.26
CA LEU A 146 -35.74 -4.19 -8.84
C LEU A 146 -34.67 -4.72 -9.80
N GLY A 147 -35.00 -5.67 -10.68
CA GLY A 147 -34.06 -6.23 -11.66
C GLY A 147 -32.96 -7.10 -11.03
N LEU A 148 -33.24 -7.71 -9.87
CA LEU A 148 -32.26 -8.44 -9.05
C LEU A 148 -32.25 -9.95 -9.31
N SER A 149 -32.86 -10.41 -10.41
CA SER A 149 -32.98 -11.83 -10.77
C SER A 149 -33.80 -12.66 -9.77
N ASP A 150 -34.68 -12.01 -9.01
CA ASP A 150 -35.65 -12.61 -8.10
C ASP A 150 -36.85 -11.69 -7.89
N GLU A 151 -37.84 -12.15 -7.12
CA GLU A 151 -39.08 -11.43 -6.79
C GLU A 151 -39.14 -11.06 -5.29
N LYS A 152 -37.99 -10.94 -4.62
CA LYS A 152 -37.94 -10.70 -3.17
C LYS A 152 -37.72 -9.23 -2.86
N ASP A 153 -38.61 -8.68 -2.04
CA ASP A 153 -38.48 -7.33 -1.51
C ASP A 153 -37.13 -7.12 -0.83
N ARG A 154 -36.58 -5.91 -0.96
CA ARG A 154 -35.30 -5.54 -0.35
C ARG A 154 -35.47 -4.35 0.56
N GLU A 155 -35.09 -4.51 1.82
CA GLU A 155 -35.20 -3.46 2.84
C GLU A 155 -33.98 -2.53 2.89
N SER A 156 -32.99 -2.78 2.04
CA SER A 156 -31.76 -1.98 1.93
C SER A 156 -31.31 -1.91 0.46
N PRO A 157 -30.67 -0.80 0.04
CA PRO A 157 -30.15 -0.63 -1.31
C PRO A 157 -29.32 -1.83 -1.78
N CYS A 158 -29.72 -2.44 -2.89
CA CYS A 158 -29.06 -3.60 -3.48
C CYS A 158 -28.54 -3.25 -4.88
N HIS A 159 -27.28 -3.56 -5.16
CA HIS A 159 -26.66 -3.28 -6.45
C HIS A 159 -27.21 -4.18 -7.57
N VAL A 160 -27.74 -3.58 -8.64
CA VAL A 160 -28.25 -4.25 -9.84
C VAL A 160 -27.08 -4.66 -10.74
N LYS A 161 -26.50 -5.82 -10.46
CA LYS A 161 -25.25 -6.29 -11.10
C LYS A 161 -25.30 -6.36 -12.63
N LEU A 162 -26.46 -6.69 -13.20
CA LEU A 162 -26.64 -6.83 -14.65
C LEU A 162 -26.48 -5.51 -15.43
N LEU A 163 -26.64 -4.36 -14.76
CA LEU A 163 -26.52 -3.04 -15.37
C LEU A 163 -25.12 -2.43 -15.24
N ARG A 164 -24.20 -3.05 -14.48
CA ARG A 164 -22.89 -2.47 -14.14
C ARG A 164 -22.06 -2.04 -15.35
N THR A 165 -22.13 -2.79 -16.44
CA THR A 165 -21.34 -2.54 -17.66
C THR A 165 -22.10 -1.74 -18.72
N GLN A 166 -23.35 -1.34 -18.45
CA GLN A 166 -24.23 -0.72 -19.44
C GLN A 166 -24.10 0.81 -19.52
N LYS A 167 -23.29 1.43 -18.65
CA LYS A 167 -23.14 2.90 -18.57
C LYS A 167 -24.49 3.61 -18.41
N VAL A 168 -25.25 3.22 -17.38
CA VAL A 168 -26.55 3.82 -17.06
C VAL A 168 -26.35 5.27 -16.64
N VAL A 169 -27.19 6.17 -17.15
CA VAL A 169 -27.13 7.62 -16.89
C VAL A 169 -28.45 8.20 -16.44
N TYR A 170 -29.56 7.48 -16.60
CA TYR A 170 -30.87 7.92 -16.15
C TYR A 170 -31.79 6.74 -15.82
N ILE A 171 -32.64 6.91 -14.80
CA ILE A 171 -33.64 5.96 -14.32
C ILE A 171 -35.01 6.63 -14.30
N SER A 172 -36.03 5.91 -14.75
CA SER A 172 -37.43 6.30 -14.60
C SER A 172 -38.23 5.11 -14.05
N CYS A 173 -39.02 5.35 -13.01
CA CYS A 173 -39.83 4.33 -12.36
C CYS A 173 -41.31 4.55 -12.65
N GLY A 174 -42.04 3.48 -12.96
CA GLY A 174 -43.50 3.44 -12.93
C GLY A 174 -44.00 2.91 -11.59
N GLU A 175 -45.24 2.42 -11.54
CA GLU A 175 -45.81 1.87 -10.30
C GLU A 175 -45.12 0.57 -9.88
N GLU A 176 -45.01 -0.38 -10.82
CA GLU A 176 -44.43 -1.70 -10.60
C GLU A 176 -43.42 -2.09 -11.69
N HIS A 177 -42.88 -1.11 -12.41
CA HIS A 177 -41.83 -1.34 -13.42
C HIS A 177 -40.77 -0.24 -13.40
N THR A 178 -39.62 -0.54 -13.97
CA THR A 178 -38.47 0.38 -14.03
C THR A 178 -37.91 0.38 -15.44
N ALA A 179 -37.58 1.57 -15.94
CA ALA A 179 -36.86 1.78 -17.19
C ALA A 179 -35.54 2.52 -16.90
N VAL A 180 -34.47 2.11 -17.56
CA VAL A 180 -33.16 2.75 -17.46
C VAL A 180 -32.63 3.11 -18.84
N LEU A 181 -31.96 4.26 -18.92
CA LEU A 181 -31.35 4.80 -20.12
C LEU A 181 -29.83 4.79 -19.96
N THR A 182 -29.15 4.29 -20.99
CA THR A 182 -27.69 4.26 -21.06
C THR A 182 -27.15 5.48 -21.78
N LYS A 183 -25.87 5.81 -21.56
CA LYS A 183 -25.17 6.90 -22.27
C LYS A 183 -25.21 6.74 -23.80
N SER A 184 -25.30 5.51 -24.30
CA SER A 184 -25.41 5.20 -25.73
C SER A 184 -26.83 5.33 -26.30
N GLY A 185 -27.83 5.68 -25.49
CA GLY A 185 -29.24 5.74 -25.89
C GLY A 185 -29.96 4.39 -25.89
N GLY A 186 -29.34 3.32 -25.39
CA GLY A 186 -30.02 2.05 -25.15
C GLY A 186 -30.96 2.12 -23.95
N VAL A 187 -32.15 1.53 -24.09
CA VAL A 187 -33.20 1.45 -23.06
C VAL A 187 -33.35 0.01 -22.56
N PHE A 188 -33.35 -0.17 -21.24
CA PHE A 188 -33.64 -1.44 -20.58
C PHE A 188 -34.84 -1.28 -19.67
N THR A 189 -35.70 -2.29 -19.62
CA THR A 189 -36.94 -2.32 -18.83
C THR A 189 -37.06 -3.63 -18.08
N PHE A 190 -37.68 -3.57 -16.91
CA PHE A 190 -37.91 -4.73 -16.02
C PHE A 190 -39.02 -4.43 -15.01
N GLY A 191 -39.59 -5.47 -14.39
CA GLY A 191 -40.76 -5.38 -13.51
C GLY A 191 -42.03 -5.90 -14.18
N ALA A 192 -43.17 -5.33 -13.80
CA ALA A 192 -44.48 -5.72 -14.29
C ALA A 192 -44.63 -5.46 -15.79
N GLY A 193 -45.13 -6.46 -16.52
CA GLY A 193 -45.37 -6.42 -17.97
C GLY A 193 -46.83 -6.56 -18.38
N SER A 194 -47.76 -6.72 -17.43
CA SER A 194 -49.18 -7.06 -17.68
C SER A 194 -49.95 -6.14 -18.65
N CYS A 195 -49.50 -4.90 -18.84
CA CYS A 195 -50.07 -3.94 -19.79
C CYS A 195 -49.18 -3.68 -21.02
N GLY A 196 -48.03 -4.33 -21.14
CA GLY A 196 -47.05 -4.13 -22.21
C GLY A 196 -46.06 -3.01 -21.94
N GLN A 197 -45.99 -2.51 -20.71
CA GLN A 197 -45.21 -1.33 -20.31
C GLN A 197 -43.68 -1.51 -20.39
N LEU A 198 -43.23 -2.74 -20.62
CA LEU A 198 -41.83 -3.09 -20.85
C LEU A 198 -41.44 -3.06 -22.34
N GLY A 199 -42.41 -3.10 -23.26
CA GLY A 199 -42.12 -2.94 -24.69
C GLY A 199 -41.39 -4.12 -25.35
N HIS A 200 -41.51 -5.33 -24.81
CA HIS A 200 -40.82 -6.54 -25.29
C HIS A 200 -41.68 -7.46 -26.18
N ASP A 201 -42.72 -6.91 -26.80
CA ASP A 201 -43.76 -7.65 -27.52
C ASP A 201 -44.48 -8.74 -26.69
N SER A 202 -44.45 -8.58 -25.37
CA SER A 202 -44.95 -9.54 -24.39
C SER A 202 -45.72 -8.83 -23.27
N MET A 203 -46.55 -9.58 -22.57
CA MET A 203 -47.24 -9.14 -21.35
C MET A 203 -46.67 -9.79 -20.08
N ASN A 204 -45.55 -10.49 -20.20
CA ASN A 204 -44.89 -11.15 -19.07
C ASN A 204 -44.05 -10.16 -18.27
N ASP A 205 -43.95 -10.42 -16.97
CA ASP A 205 -43.04 -9.71 -16.08
C ASP A 205 -41.59 -10.10 -16.37
N GLU A 206 -40.67 -9.18 -16.12
CA GLU A 206 -39.24 -9.38 -16.36
C GLU A 206 -38.45 -9.10 -15.08
N VAL A 207 -37.94 -10.16 -14.45
CA VAL A 207 -37.12 -10.06 -13.22
C VAL A 207 -35.68 -9.58 -13.48
N ASN A 208 -35.29 -9.50 -14.74
CA ASN A 208 -33.97 -9.08 -15.17
C ASN A 208 -34.09 -7.87 -16.10
N PRO A 209 -33.18 -6.87 -16.01
CA PRO A 209 -33.12 -5.78 -16.97
C PRO A 209 -32.97 -6.31 -18.40
N ARG A 210 -34.01 -6.12 -19.21
CA ARG A 210 -34.05 -6.57 -20.61
C ARG A 210 -34.03 -5.37 -21.53
N ARG A 211 -33.19 -5.44 -22.57
CA ARG A 211 -33.09 -4.38 -23.57
C ARG A 211 -34.34 -4.36 -24.45
N VAL A 212 -34.89 -3.17 -24.70
CA VAL A 212 -36.01 -2.98 -25.64
C VAL A 212 -35.46 -3.05 -27.08
N LEU A 213 -35.75 -4.13 -27.80
CA LEU A 213 -35.14 -4.43 -29.10
C LEU A 213 -35.66 -3.52 -30.21
N GLU A 214 -36.93 -3.13 -30.16
CA GLU A 214 -37.57 -2.26 -31.14
C GLU A 214 -36.98 -0.84 -31.15
N LEU A 215 -36.33 -0.43 -30.06
CA LEU A 215 -35.58 0.84 -29.98
C LEU A 215 -34.09 0.68 -30.32
N MET A 216 -33.64 -0.53 -30.67
CA MET A 216 -32.24 -0.79 -31.02
C MET A 216 -31.87 -0.08 -32.33
N GLY A 217 -30.71 0.57 -32.33
CA GLY A 217 -30.25 1.39 -33.46
C GLY A 217 -30.78 2.83 -33.44
N SER A 218 -31.76 3.14 -32.58
CA SER A 218 -32.18 4.50 -32.28
C SER A 218 -31.38 5.06 -31.10
N GLU A 219 -31.07 6.36 -31.14
CA GLU A 219 -30.50 7.07 -30.01
C GLU A 219 -31.62 7.68 -29.17
N VAL A 220 -32.07 6.95 -28.15
CA VAL A 220 -33.04 7.48 -27.19
C VAL A 220 -32.35 8.51 -26.29
N THR A 221 -32.96 9.68 -26.09
CA THR A 221 -32.41 10.75 -25.23
C THR A 221 -33.22 11.02 -23.98
N GLN A 222 -34.50 10.64 -23.98
CA GLN A 222 -35.37 10.80 -22.83
C GLN A 222 -36.24 9.56 -22.68
N ILE A 223 -36.45 9.15 -21.43
CA ILE A 223 -37.43 8.13 -21.06
C ILE A 223 -38.30 8.70 -19.93
N ALA A 224 -39.57 8.33 -19.92
CA ALA A 224 -40.49 8.66 -18.83
C ALA A 224 -41.47 7.51 -18.61
N CYS A 225 -41.59 7.09 -17.36
CA CYS A 225 -42.56 6.09 -16.93
C CYS A 225 -43.76 6.79 -16.30
N GLY A 226 -44.96 6.46 -16.78
CA GLY A 226 -46.18 6.66 -16.03
C GLY A 226 -46.51 5.44 -15.17
N ARG A 227 -47.70 5.43 -14.56
CA ARG A 227 -48.15 4.35 -13.67
C ARG A 227 -47.96 2.95 -14.26
N GLN A 228 -48.41 2.75 -15.50
CA GLN A 228 -48.36 1.47 -16.23
C GLN A 228 -48.01 1.67 -17.72
N HIS A 229 -47.21 2.67 -18.06
CA HIS A 229 -46.75 2.90 -19.44
C HIS A 229 -45.39 3.57 -19.45
N THR A 230 -44.70 3.49 -20.60
CA THR A 230 -43.37 4.04 -20.80
C THR A 230 -43.35 4.84 -22.11
N LEU A 231 -42.72 6.00 -22.06
CA LEU A 231 -42.46 6.88 -23.19
C LEU A 231 -40.94 6.95 -23.44
N ALA A 232 -40.55 6.98 -24.71
CA ALA A 232 -39.16 7.14 -25.13
C ALA A 232 -39.06 8.13 -26.29
N PHE A 233 -38.19 9.14 -26.18
CA PHE A 233 -37.97 10.15 -27.22
C PHE A 233 -36.70 9.88 -28.02
N VAL A 234 -36.84 9.83 -29.35
CA VAL A 234 -35.74 9.62 -30.31
C VAL A 234 -35.57 10.89 -31.15
N PRO A 235 -34.53 11.71 -30.91
CA PRO A 235 -34.36 12.98 -31.61
C PRO A 235 -34.09 12.84 -33.11
N SER A 236 -33.42 11.77 -33.54
CA SER A 236 -33.08 11.56 -34.95
C SER A 236 -34.33 11.40 -35.84
N SER A 237 -35.42 10.87 -35.28
CA SER A 237 -36.71 10.75 -35.96
C SER A 237 -37.71 11.82 -35.56
N GLY A 238 -37.47 12.54 -34.46
CA GLY A 238 -38.46 13.46 -33.88
C GLY A 238 -39.70 12.74 -33.36
N LEU A 239 -39.59 11.45 -33.03
CA LEU A 239 -40.72 10.64 -32.59
C LEU A 239 -40.62 10.34 -31.10
N ILE A 240 -41.78 10.41 -30.44
CA ILE A 240 -42.01 9.81 -29.14
C ILE A 240 -42.61 8.42 -29.39
N TYR A 241 -42.03 7.40 -28.77
CA TYR A 241 -42.58 6.06 -28.76
C TYR A 241 -43.27 5.81 -27.42
N ALA A 242 -44.49 5.25 -27.47
CA ALA A 242 -45.28 4.90 -26.30
C ALA A 242 -45.62 3.41 -26.30
N PHE A 243 -45.60 2.80 -25.12
CA PHE A 243 -45.98 1.41 -24.89
C PHE A 243 -46.46 1.20 -23.44
N GLY A 244 -47.38 0.27 -23.23
CA GLY A 244 -48.04 -0.01 -21.96
C GLY A 244 -49.56 0.15 -22.00
N CYS A 245 -50.13 0.52 -20.85
CA CYS A 245 -51.56 0.68 -20.65
C CYS A 245 -52.12 1.82 -21.50
N GLY A 246 -53.11 1.53 -22.34
CA GLY A 246 -53.80 2.49 -23.19
C GLY A 246 -55.24 2.76 -22.79
N ALA A 247 -55.74 2.14 -21.71
CA ALA A 247 -57.16 2.11 -21.35
C ALA A 247 -57.83 3.49 -21.21
N ARG A 248 -57.05 4.56 -20.95
CA ARG A 248 -57.53 5.95 -20.82
C ARG A 248 -57.05 6.86 -21.96
N GLY A 249 -56.46 6.30 -23.01
CA GLY A 249 -55.86 7.04 -24.12
C GLY A 249 -54.51 7.68 -23.79
N GLN A 250 -53.90 7.36 -22.63
CA GLN A 250 -52.68 7.99 -22.12
C GLN A 250 -51.44 7.77 -23.00
N LEU A 251 -51.48 6.79 -23.91
CA LEU A 251 -50.38 6.54 -24.86
C LEU A 251 -50.35 7.51 -26.04
N GLY A 252 -51.46 8.20 -26.33
CA GLY A 252 -51.52 9.13 -27.47
C GLY A 252 -51.42 8.47 -28.86
N THR A 253 -51.55 7.15 -28.98
CA THR A 253 -51.46 6.41 -30.26
C THR A 253 -52.73 6.49 -31.12
N GLY A 254 -53.77 7.16 -30.62
CA GLY A 254 -55.07 7.31 -31.30
C GLY A 254 -56.07 6.19 -31.04
N HIS A 255 -55.78 5.27 -30.10
CA HIS A 255 -56.68 4.22 -29.64
C HIS A 255 -56.50 3.95 -28.14
N THR A 256 -57.45 3.24 -27.53
CA THR A 256 -57.49 2.97 -26.08
C THR A 256 -57.05 1.56 -25.68
N CYS A 257 -56.47 0.78 -26.61
CA CYS A 257 -55.91 -0.53 -26.29
C CYS A 257 -54.48 -0.44 -25.77
N ASN A 258 -54.08 -1.45 -24.99
CA ASN A 258 -52.71 -1.63 -24.52
C ASN A 258 -51.77 -1.89 -25.69
N VAL A 259 -50.53 -1.41 -25.58
CA VAL A 259 -49.51 -1.49 -26.62
C VAL A 259 -48.27 -2.18 -26.06
N LYS A 260 -47.97 -3.39 -26.57
CA LYS A 260 -46.87 -4.24 -26.08
C LYS A 260 -45.49 -3.96 -26.69
N CYS A 261 -45.44 -3.10 -27.71
CA CYS A 261 -44.22 -2.72 -28.42
C CYS A 261 -44.15 -1.20 -28.60
N PRO A 262 -42.96 -0.59 -28.55
CA PRO A 262 -42.78 0.84 -28.79
C PRO A 262 -43.50 1.30 -30.06
N SER A 263 -44.54 2.12 -29.91
CA SER A 263 -45.37 2.60 -31.02
C SER A 263 -45.27 4.12 -31.14
N PRO A 264 -45.08 4.67 -32.35
CA PRO A 264 -44.90 6.10 -32.53
C PRO A 264 -46.19 6.88 -32.21
N VAL A 265 -46.06 7.89 -31.36
CA VAL A 265 -47.12 8.83 -31.02
C VAL A 265 -47.25 9.85 -32.14
N LYS A 266 -48.45 9.94 -32.73
CA LYS A 266 -48.71 10.85 -33.86
C LYS A 266 -48.62 12.31 -33.41
N GLY A 267 -47.71 13.08 -34.02
CA GLY A 267 -47.55 14.51 -33.76
C GLY A 267 -46.24 15.05 -34.33
N TYR A 268 -46.15 16.37 -34.53
CA TYR A 268 -44.89 17.05 -34.85
C TYR A 268 -44.16 17.37 -33.55
N TRP A 269 -43.32 16.45 -33.07
CA TRP A 269 -42.45 16.70 -31.92
C TRP A 269 -41.14 17.29 -32.42
N ALA A 270 -40.71 18.42 -31.85
CA ALA A 270 -39.54 19.14 -32.35
C ALA A 270 -38.27 18.29 -32.23
N ALA A 271 -37.76 17.83 -33.37
CA ALA A 271 -36.47 17.14 -33.48
C ALA A 271 -35.29 18.13 -33.47
N HIS A 272 -34.18 17.71 -32.89
CA HIS A 272 -32.92 18.44 -32.86
C HIS A 272 -32.20 18.31 -34.22
N SER A 273 -32.41 19.21 -35.19
CA SER A 273 -31.36 19.70 -36.11
C SER A 273 -31.87 20.69 -37.16
N GLY A 274 -31.00 21.63 -37.51
CA GLY A 274 -31.27 22.77 -38.38
C GLY A 274 -31.57 22.39 -39.83
N GLN A 275 -32.82 22.62 -40.23
CA GLN A 275 -33.21 23.31 -41.45
C GLN A 275 -34.72 23.56 -41.34
N LEU A 276 -35.08 24.66 -40.68
CA LEU A 276 -36.41 25.23 -40.82
C LEU A 276 -36.53 25.77 -42.25
N SER A 277 -37.01 24.94 -43.18
CA SER A 277 -37.57 25.45 -44.43
C SER A 277 -38.76 26.31 -44.05
N ALA A 278 -38.65 27.58 -44.41
CA ALA A 278 -39.60 28.65 -44.14
C ALA A 278 -41.06 28.24 -44.35
N ARG A 279 -41.87 28.30 -43.28
CA ARG A 279 -43.20 28.94 -43.24
C ARG A 279 -43.92 28.57 -41.93
N ALA A 280 -43.76 29.41 -40.91
CA ALA A 280 -44.84 29.89 -40.04
C ALA A 280 -44.24 30.89 -39.02
N GLY A 281 -44.96 31.97 -38.77
CA GLY A 281 -44.47 33.19 -38.12
C GLY A 281 -43.92 33.03 -36.70
N LYS A 282 -42.80 33.73 -36.48
CA LYS A 282 -42.27 34.33 -35.24
C LYS A 282 -42.91 33.91 -33.90
N SER A 283 -42.21 33.02 -33.21
CA SER A 283 -41.92 33.15 -31.77
C SER A 283 -40.55 32.50 -31.49
N ASP A 284 -39.48 33.29 -31.60
CA ASP A 284 -38.12 32.89 -31.22
C ASP A 284 -38.04 32.78 -29.70
N ASN A 285 -38.14 31.56 -29.16
CA ASN A 285 -37.62 31.16 -27.83
C ASN A 285 -37.83 29.65 -27.53
N SER A 286 -37.60 28.75 -28.49
CA SER A 286 -37.56 27.31 -28.17
C SER A 286 -36.15 26.92 -27.72
N SER A 287 -35.93 26.80 -26.41
CA SER A 287 -34.76 26.09 -25.87
C SER A 287 -34.73 24.66 -26.42
N PRO A 288 -33.55 24.08 -26.68
CA PRO A 288 -33.44 22.73 -27.21
C PRO A 288 -34.05 21.70 -26.24
N ALA A 289 -34.59 20.60 -26.76
CA ALA A 289 -35.05 19.48 -25.94
C ALA A 289 -33.90 18.94 -25.06
N VAL A 290 -34.19 18.67 -23.79
CA VAL A 290 -33.19 18.22 -22.81
C VAL A 290 -32.71 16.81 -23.17
N ASP A 291 -31.41 16.55 -23.19
CA ASP A 291 -30.87 15.19 -23.35
C ASP A 291 -30.52 14.61 -21.98
N PHE A 292 -31.29 13.62 -21.51
CA PHE A 292 -31.06 12.99 -20.20
C PHE A 292 -29.79 12.13 -20.16
N ARG A 293 -29.14 11.89 -21.30
CA ARG A 293 -27.81 11.27 -21.35
C ARG A 293 -26.72 12.23 -20.89
N THR A 294 -26.98 13.54 -20.92
CA THR A 294 -26.09 14.57 -20.39
C THR A 294 -26.50 14.93 -18.97
N MET A 295 -25.63 14.67 -17.99
CA MET A 295 -25.93 14.97 -16.60
C MET A 295 -25.83 16.47 -16.32
N ASN A 296 -26.89 17.04 -15.77
CA ASN A 296 -26.89 18.43 -15.33
C ASN A 296 -26.22 18.55 -13.95
N GLN A 297 -25.12 19.32 -13.89
CA GLN A 297 -24.30 19.49 -12.68
C GLN A 297 -25.03 20.10 -11.49
N ALA A 298 -26.17 20.76 -11.72
CA ALA A 298 -26.97 21.36 -10.66
C ALA A 298 -27.80 20.34 -9.83
N HIS A 299 -27.94 19.09 -10.28
CA HIS A 299 -28.90 18.13 -9.70
C HIS A 299 -28.27 16.87 -9.09
N TYR A 300 -26.95 16.78 -9.03
CA TYR A 300 -26.23 15.64 -8.45
C TYR A 300 -25.24 16.08 -7.37
N THR A 301 -24.65 15.12 -6.63
CA THR A 301 -23.67 15.41 -5.57
C THR A 301 -22.62 16.45 -6.00
N SER A 302 -22.44 17.50 -5.19
CA SER A 302 -21.59 18.62 -5.56
C SER A 302 -20.15 18.19 -5.79
N LEU A 303 -19.54 18.65 -6.88
CA LEU A 303 -18.15 18.36 -7.22
C LEU A 303 -17.24 19.50 -6.81
N ILE A 304 -16.04 19.13 -6.40
CA ILE A 304 -14.95 20.03 -6.03
C ILE A 304 -14.04 20.14 -7.26
N ASN A 305 -14.12 21.28 -7.93
CA ASN A 305 -13.34 21.58 -9.13
C ASN A 305 -12.96 23.07 -9.13
N ASP A 306 -12.24 23.49 -10.17
CA ASP A 306 -11.76 24.88 -10.28
C ASP A 306 -12.90 25.92 -10.28
N GLU A 307 -14.05 25.59 -10.88
CA GLU A 307 -15.20 26.48 -10.95
C GLU A 307 -15.86 26.62 -9.58
N THR A 308 -16.08 25.52 -8.86
CA THR A 308 -16.69 25.56 -7.52
C THR A 308 -15.79 26.23 -6.49
N ILE A 309 -14.48 26.02 -6.57
CA ILE A 309 -13.49 26.72 -5.73
C ILE A 309 -13.51 28.23 -6.01
N ALA A 310 -13.59 28.65 -7.27
CA ALA A 310 -13.68 30.07 -7.63
C ALA A 310 -14.96 30.72 -7.07
N VAL A 311 -16.10 30.03 -7.18
CA VAL A 311 -17.37 30.49 -6.60
C VAL A 311 -17.29 30.60 -5.08
N TRP A 312 -16.72 29.61 -4.39
CA TRP A 312 -16.55 29.66 -2.93
C TRP A 312 -15.63 30.78 -2.50
N ARG A 313 -14.53 31.01 -3.24
CA ARG A 313 -13.62 32.13 -2.98
C ARG A 313 -14.34 33.46 -3.08
N GLN A 314 -15.14 33.67 -4.13
CA GLN A 314 -15.92 34.89 -4.30
C GLN A 314 -16.92 35.07 -3.14
N LYS A 315 -17.70 34.02 -2.83
CA LYS A 315 -18.69 34.04 -1.76
C LYS A 315 -18.10 34.31 -0.37
N LEU A 316 -16.95 33.71 -0.07
CA LEU A 316 -16.22 33.92 1.18
C LEU A 316 -15.64 35.34 1.28
N SER A 317 -15.39 36.01 0.15
CA SER A 317 -14.89 37.39 0.12
C SER A 317 -15.99 38.47 0.15
N GLU A 318 -17.15 38.21 -0.45
CA GLU A 318 -18.21 39.21 -0.61
C GLU A 318 -19.22 39.22 0.55
N HIS A 319 -19.55 38.06 1.14
CA HIS A 319 -20.56 37.95 2.21
C HIS A 319 -20.28 36.77 3.15
N SER A 320 -19.63 37.03 4.30
CA SER A 320 -19.39 36.03 5.35
C SER A 320 -20.66 35.72 6.18
N SER A 321 -21.75 35.30 5.54
CA SER A 321 -22.90 34.77 6.26
C SER A 321 -22.59 33.34 6.76
N ALA A 322 -22.90 33.04 8.02
CA ALA A 322 -22.62 31.74 8.63
C ALA A 322 -23.19 30.55 7.81
N ASN A 323 -24.32 30.77 7.13
CA ASN A 323 -24.96 29.76 6.29
C ASN A 323 -24.12 29.39 5.05
N THR A 324 -23.45 30.37 4.42
CA THR A 324 -22.61 30.12 3.24
C THR A 324 -21.36 29.34 3.60
N ILE A 325 -20.74 29.67 4.75
CA ILE A 325 -19.57 28.95 5.27
C ILE A 325 -19.96 27.52 5.62
N ASN A 326 -21.08 27.33 6.32
CA ASN A 326 -21.58 26.00 6.68
C ASN A 326 -21.84 25.12 5.45
N GLY A 327 -22.42 25.67 4.38
CA GLY A 327 -22.64 24.94 3.13
C GLY A 327 -21.34 24.47 2.46
N VAL A 328 -20.31 25.32 2.43
CA VAL A 328 -18.97 24.94 1.90
C VAL A 328 -18.34 23.85 2.77
N VAL A 329 -18.38 24.01 4.09
CA VAL A 329 -17.82 23.02 5.04
C VAL A 329 -18.53 21.67 4.93
N GLN A 330 -19.85 21.65 4.70
CA GLN A 330 -20.62 20.41 4.47
C GLN A 330 -20.13 19.65 3.24
N ILE A 331 -19.91 20.35 2.13
CA ILE A 331 -19.39 19.73 0.88
C ILE A 331 -17.96 19.23 1.09
N LEU A 332 -17.08 20.04 1.71
CA LEU A 332 -15.69 19.64 1.98
C LEU A 332 -15.59 18.45 2.94
N SER A 333 -16.58 18.27 3.82
CA SER A 333 -16.65 17.16 4.79
C SER A 333 -17.22 15.87 4.21
N SER A 334 -17.68 15.89 2.95
CA SER A 334 -18.32 14.74 2.33
C SER A 334 -17.36 13.90 1.50
N ALA A 335 -17.24 12.62 1.86
CA ALA A 335 -16.52 11.63 1.04
C ALA A 335 -17.13 11.49 -0.36
N ALA A 336 -18.46 11.60 -0.50
CA ALA A 336 -19.14 11.47 -1.79
C ALA A 336 -18.74 12.60 -2.75
N CYS A 337 -18.61 13.83 -2.24
CA CYS A 337 -18.17 14.98 -3.03
C CYS A 337 -16.74 14.77 -3.56
N TRP A 338 -15.80 14.39 -2.69
CA TRP A 338 -14.42 14.07 -3.10
C TRP A 338 -14.36 12.90 -4.09
N ASN A 339 -15.10 11.81 -3.83
CA ASN A 339 -15.13 10.62 -4.67
C ASN A 339 -15.70 10.89 -6.08
N GLY A 340 -16.64 11.83 -6.22
CA GLY A 340 -17.20 12.24 -7.50
C GLY A 340 -16.37 13.27 -8.26
N SER A 341 -15.46 13.98 -7.58
CA SER A 341 -14.74 15.13 -8.15
C SER A 341 -13.64 14.72 -9.14
N PHE A 342 -13.05 13.54 -8.92
CA PHE A 342 -11.85 13.10 -9.66
C PHE A 342 -12.11 11.86 -10.52
N LEU A 343 -13.33 11.69 -11.03
CA LEU A 343 -13.65 10.56 -11.91
C LEU A 343 -12.80 10.60 -13.20
N GLU A 344 -12.31 9.45 -13.64
CA GLU A 344 -11.58 9.35 -14.92
C GLU A 344 -12.57 9.46 -16.09
N LYS A 345 -12.61 10.67 -16.67
CA LYS A 345 -13.52 11.03 -17.75
C LYS A 345 -12.98 10.61 -19.12
N LYS A 346 -11.68 10.34 -19.26
CA LYS A 346 -11.12 9.86 -20.54
C LYS A 346 -11.76 8.51 -20.87
N ILE A 347 -12.37 8.42 -22.06
CA ILE A 347 -12.98 7.19 -22.59
C ILE A 347 -14.02 6.56 -21.62
N ASP A 348 -14.65 7.37 -20.76
CA ASP A 348 -15.65 6.89 -19.80
C ASP A 348 -15.15 5.77 -18.88
N GLU A 349 -13.86 5.74 -18.54
CA GLU A 349 -13.27 4.68 -17.70
C GLU A 349 -13.87 4.64 -16.29
N HIS A 350 -14.38 5.75 -15.76
CA HIS A 350 -15.08 5.75 -14.47
C HIS A 350 -16.28 4.78 -14.43
N PHE A 351 -16.97 4.51 -15.54
CA PHE A 351 -18.05 3.50 -15.58
C PHE A 351 -17.54 2.06 -15.40
N LYS A 352 -16.22 1.81 -15.49
CA LYS A 352 -15.60 0.50 -15.27
C LYS A 352 -15.17 0.28 -13.82
N THR A 353 -15.55 1.16 -12.90
CA THR A 353 -15.17 1.03 -11.49
C THR A 353 -15.55 -0.33 -10.93
N SER A 354 -14.60 -0.96 -10.25
CA SER A 354 -14.67 -2.33 -9.76
C SER A 354 -13.64 -2.56 -8.65
N PRO A 355 -13.68 -3.70 -7.95
CA PRO A 355 -12.61 -4.13 -7.05
C PRO A 355 -11.20 -4.15 -7.66
N LYS A 356 -11.09 -4.10 -8.99
CA LYS A 356 -9.82 -4.02 -9.72
C LYS A 356 -9.48 -2.60 -10.15
N ILE A 357 -10.45 -1.82 -10.62
CA ILE A 357 -10.22 -0.50 -11.21
C ILE A 357 -10.94 0.57 -10.35
N PRO A 358 -10.23 1.55 -9.77
CA PRO A 358 -10.88 2.57 -8.95
C PRO A 358 -11.70 3.57 -9.78
N GLY A 359 -11.32 3.83 -11.05
CA GLY A 359 -12.01 4.73 -11.96
C GLY A 359 -11.87 6.22 -11.61
N ILE A 360 -10.72 6.59 -11.04
CA ILE A 360 -10.36 7.98 -10.68
C ILE A 360 -9.06 8.40 -11.36
N ASP A 361 -8.93 9.70 -11.61
CA ASP A 361 -7.71 10.34 -12.09
C ASP A 361 -6.92 10.95 -10.92
N LEU A 362 -5.96 10.18 -10.39
CA LEU A 362 -5.07 10.63 -9.31
C LEU A 362 -4.18 11.82 -9.70
N ASN A 363 -3.91 12.03 -10.99
CA ASN A 363 -3.13 13.18 -11.43
C ASN A 363 -3.95 14.47 -11.30
N SER A 364 -5.22 14.44 -11.70
CA SER A 364 -6.15 15.56 -11.48
C SER A 364 -6.33 15.88 -9.99
N THR A 365 -6.39 14.85 -9.12
CA THR A 365 -6.38 15.04 -7.66
C THR A 365 -5.16 15.82 -7.19
N ARG A 366 -3.96 15.40 -7.61
CA ARG A 366 -2.71 16.05 -7.24
C ARG A 366 -2.64 17.51 -7.69
N VAL A 367 -2.99 17.78 -8.95
CA VAL A 367 -2.96 19.13 -9.52
C VAL A 367 -3.91 20.05 -8.76
N LEU A 368 -5.10 19.58 -8.38
CA LEU A 368 -6.04 20.38 -7.60
C LEU A 368 -5.47 20.71 -6.21
N PHE A 369 -4.93 19.71 -5.50
CA PHE A 369 -4.34 19.96 -4.17
C PHE A 369 -3.13 20.88 -4.23
N GLU A 370 -2.24 20.74 -5.21
CA GLU A 370 -1.10 21.65 -5.41
C GLU A 370 -1.57 23.09 -5.66
N LYS A 371 -2.63 23.28 -6.45
CA LYS A 371 -3.23 24.60 -6.68
C LYS A 371 -3.85 25.20 -5.41
N LEU A 372 -4.48 24.39 -4.58
CA LEU A 372 -5.03 24.81 -3.28
C LEU A 372 -3.95 25.24 -2.28
N MET A 373 -2.70 24.80 -2.45
CA MET A 373 -1.58 25.26 -1.61
C MET A 373 -1.14 26.71 -1.92
N SER A 374 -1.64 27.33 -2.98
CA SER A 374 -1.33 28.74 -3.28
C SER A 374 -1.96 29.69 -2.26
N SER A 375 -1.28 30.82 -1.98
CA SER A 375 -1.74 31.82 -1.00
C SER A 375 -3.12 32.40 -1.27
N GLN A 376 -3.60 32.30 -2.51
CA GLN A 376 -4.92 32.75 -2.94
C GLN A 376 -6.09 31.93 -2.36
N HIS A 377 -5.82 30.72 -1.85
CA HIS A 377 -6.83 29.80 -1.33
C HIS A 377 -6.70 29.50 0.16
N SER A 378 -5.96 30.33 0.92
CA SER A 378 -5.65 30.09 2.35
C SER A 378 -6.90 29.80 3.21
N MET A 379 -7.96 30.60 3.05
CA MET A 379 -9.23 30.41 3.78
C MET A 379 -9.88 29.05 3.46
N ILE A 380 -9.89 28.64 2.19
CA ILE A 380 -10.48 27.36 1.77
C ILE A 380 -9.62 26.21 2.28
N LEU A 381 -8.29 26.34 2.21
CA LEU A 381 -7.35 25.35 2.71
C LEU A 381 -7.53 25.12 4.23
N GLU A 382 -7.75 26.18 5.01
CA GLU A 382 -8.05 26.07 6.45
C GLU A 382 -9.37 25.32 6.71
N GLN A 383 -10.42 25.60 5.92
CA GLN A 383 -11.68 24.85 6.03
C GLN A 383 -11.52 23.37 5.63
N ILE A 384 -10.72 23.07 4.61
CA ILE A 384 -10.38 21.68 4.22
C ILE A 384 -9.68 20.97 5.38
N LEU A 385 -8.70 21.60 6.01
CA LEU A 385 -7.98 21.03 7.16
C LEU A 385 -8.93 20.71 8.32
N ASN A 386 -9.74 21.69 8.74
CA ASN A 386 -10.70 21.52 9.81
C ASN A 386 -11.72 20.42 9.49
N SER A 387 -12.16 20.36 8.24
CA SER A 387 -13.09 19.35 7.74
C SER A 387 -12.48 17.95 7.76
N PHE A 388 -11.22 17.80 7.32
CA PHE A 388 -10.52 16.51 7.32
C PHE A 388 -10.29 16.00 8.74
N GLU A 389 -9.87 16.87 9.64
CA GLU A 389 -9.58 16.56 11.04
C GLU A 389 -10.84 16.23 11.84
N SER A 390 -11.87 17.07 11.74
CA SER A 390 -13.05 17.00 12.63
C SER A 390 -14.20 16.16 12.09
N CYS A 391 -14.27 15.94 10.77
CA CYS A 391 -15.43 15.33 10.13
C CYS A 391 -15.06 14.15 9.23
N LEU A 392 -14.32 14.37 8.14
CA LEU A 392 -14.16 13.39 7.07
C LEU A 392 -13.40 12.14 7.52
N ILE A 393 -12.19 12.27 8.07
CA ILE A 393 -11.36 11.12 8.48
C ILE A 393 -12.01 10.32 9.63
N PRO A 394 -12.53 10.96 10.71
CA PRO A 394 -13.20 10.23 11.78
C PRO A 394 -14.44 9.43 11.33
N GLN A 395 -15.18 9.93 10.32
CA GLN A 395 -16.41 9.33 9.81
C GLN A 395 -16.18 8.21 8.77
N LEU A 396 -14.94 7.92 8.38
CA LEU A 396 -14.62 6.86 7.42
C LEU A 396 -15.05 5.48 7.95
N SER A 397 -16.01 4.83 7.27
CA SER A 397 -16.55 3.53 7.66
C SER A 397 -15.51 2.39 7.60
N SER A 398 -15.63 1.41 8.51
CA SER A 398 -14.87 0.15 8.41
C SER A 398 -15.38 -0.75 7.28
N SER A 399 -16.66 -0.59 6.92
CA SER A 399 -17.34 -1.35 5.87
C SER A 399 -18.03 -0.38 4.89
N PRO A 400 -17.28 0.24 3.97
CA PRO A 400 -17.87 1.11 2.96
C PRO A 400 -18.86 0.33 2.08
N PRO A 401 -20.02 0.93 1.72
CA PRO A 401 -21.14 0.21 1.12
C PRO A 401 -20.88 -0.29 -0.30
N ASP A 402 -20.01 0.39 -1.05
CA ASP A 402 -19.58 0.00 -2.39
C ASP A 402 -18.13 0.43 -2.63
N VAL A 403 -17.49 -0.15 -3.65
CA VAL A 403 -16.15 0.24 -4.10
C VAL A 403 -16.06 1.72 -4.48
N GLU A 404 -17.12 2.37 -4.96
CA GLU A 404 -17.08 3.80 -5.24
C GLU A 404 -16.81 4.66 -3.99
N ALA A 405 -17.30 4.25 -2.83
CA ALA A 405 -17.04 4.93 -1.56
C ALA A 405 -15.58 4.80 -1.10
N MET A 406 -14.87 3.76 -1.56
CA MET A 406 -13.47 3.48 -1.20
C MET A 406 -12.46 4.42 -1.85
N ARG A 407 -12.84 5.17 -2.90
CA ARG A 407 -11.93 6.06 -3.64
C ARG A 407 -11.25 7.08 -2.72
N ILE A 408 -11.90 7.47 -1.62
CA ILE A 408 -11.41 8.45 -0.66
C ILE A 408 -10.07 8.04 -0.03
N TYR A 409 -9.84 6.74 0.16
CA TYR A 409 -8.58 6.21 0.70
C TYR A 409 -7.40 6.32 -0.28
N LEU A 410 -7.66 6.57 -1.57
CA LEU A 410 -6.64 6.90 -2.57
C LEU A 410 -6.50 8.42 -2.78
N ILE A 411 -7.57 9.17 -2.56
CA ILE A 411 -7.59 10.64 -2.73
C ILE A 411 -6.87 11.34 -1.58
N LEU A 412 -7.20 11.00 -0.33
CA LEU A 412 -6.66 11.70 0.85
C LEU A 412 -5.12 11.69 0.93
N PRO A 413 -4.40 10.59 0.63
CA PRO A 413 -2.94 10.58 0.67
C PRO A 413 -2.24 11.51 -0.34
N GLU A 414 -2.93 11.99 -1.38
CA GLU A 414 -2.38 13.02 -2.29
C GLU A 414 -2.38 14.43 -1.67
N PHE A 415 -3.09 14.65 -0.57
CA PHE A 415 -3.16 15.97 0.05
C PHE A 415 -1.80 16.35 0.69
N PRO A 416 -1.09 17.40 0.20
CA PRO A 416 0.30 17.67 0.58
C PRO A 416 0.55 17.87 2.08
N LEU A 417 -0.42 18.44 2.80
CA LEU A 417 -0.26 18.74 4.22
C LEU A 417 -0.22 17.48 5.10
N LEU A 418 -0.61 16.30 4.60
CA LEU A 418 -0.36 15.04 5.33
C LEU A 418 1.14 14.76 5.49
N GLN A 419 1.99 15.30 4.61
CA GLN A 419 3.45 15.12 4.68
C GLN A 419 4.12 16.08 5.67
N ASP A 420 3.41 17.10 6.17
CA ASP A 420 3.95 18.01 7.18
C ASP A 420 3.86 17.36 8.56
N SER A 421 5.01 17.33 9.24
CA SER A 421 5.16 16.87 10.63
C SER A 421 4.12 17.41 11.61
N LYS A 422 3.62 18.64 11.39
CA LYS A 422 2.61 19.28 12.25
C LYS A 422 1.28 18.52 12.26
N TYR A 423 0.92 17.89 11.14
CA TYR A 423 -0.37 17.24 10.96
C TYR A 423 -0.31 15.71 11.05
N TYR A 424 0.85 15.14 11.39
CA TYR A 424 0.97 13.69 11.51
C TYR A 424 0.03 13.10 12.57
N ILE A 425 -0.11 13.76 13.73
CA ILE A 425 -0.96 13.29 14.83
C ILE A 425 -2.45 13.49 14.51
N THR A 426 -2.82 14.58 13.84
CA THR A 426 -4.22 14.96 13.63
C THR A 426 -4.82 14.43 12.33
N LEU A 427 -4.01 14.21 11.29
CA LEU A 427 -4.48 13.74 9.97
C LEU A 427 -3.88 12.38 9.56
N THR A 428 -2.55 12.28 9.49
CA THR A 428 -1.87 11.15 8.85
C THR A 428 -2.07 9.83 9.62
N ILE A 429 -1.91 9.85 10.95
CA ILE A 429 -2.12 8.68 11.80
C ILE A 429 -3.61 8.31 11.92
N PRO A 430 -4.55 9.25 12.12
CA PRO A 430 -5.98 8.96 12.05
C PRO A 430 -6.41 8.32 10.73
N LEU A 431 -5.87 8.78 9.59
CA LEU A 431 -6.09 8.13 8.30
C LEU A 431 -5.54 6.70 8.28
N ALA A 432 -4.33 6.48 8.81
CA ALA A 432 -3.76 5.14 8.91
C ALA A 432 -4.63 4.19 9.75
N MET A 433 -5.12 4.66 10.89
CA MET A 433 -6.03 3.90 11.75
C MET A 433 -7.35 3.60 11.04
N ALA A 434 -7.91 4.56 10.29
CA ALA A 434 -9.11 4.35 9.50
C ALA A 434 -8.92 3.27 8.42
N ILE A 435 -7.77 3.26 7.74
CA ILE A 435 -7.41 2.22 6.76
C ILE A 435 -7.23 0.85 7.44
N LEU A 436 -6.56 0.79 8.58
CA LEU A 436 -6.33 -0.46 9.31
C LEU A 436 -7.61 -1.04 9.94
N ARG A 437 -8.64 -0.20 10.15
CA ARG A 437 -9.95 -0.60 10.64
C ARG A 437 -10.84 -1.22 9.55
N LEU A 438 -10.45 -1.14 8.27
CA LEU A 438 -11.24 -1.68 7.16
C LEU A 438 -11.45 -3.20 7.31
N ASP A 439 -12.67 -3.64 7.03
CA ASP A 439 -13.04 -5.06 6.98
C ASP A 439 -12.22 -5.81 5.92
N THR A 440 -12.17 -7.13 6.03
CA THR A 440 -11.33 -8.00 5.18
C THR A 440 -11.56 -7.79 3.68
N ASN A 441 -12.81 -7.57 3.24
CA ASN A 441 -13.14 -7.38 1.82
C ASN A 441 -12.70 -5.99 1.29
N PRO A 442 -13.13 -4.85 1.87
CA PRO A 442 -12.61 -3.52 1.52
C PRO A 442 -11.08 -3.42 1.57
N SER A 443 -10.46 -4.03 2.58
CA SER A 443 -9.00 -4.03 2.76
C SER A 443 -8.29 -4.73 1.60
N LYS A 444 -8.84 -5.85 1.08
CA LYS A 444 -8.33 -6.55 -0.11
C LYS A 444 -8.52 -5.73 -1.40
N VAL A 445 -9.62 -5.00 -1.52
CA VAL A 445 -9.85 -4.09 -2.66
C VAL A 445 -8.78 -3.00 -2.69
N LEU A 446 -8.52 -2.38 -1.54
CA LEU A 446 -7.49 -1.35 -1.43
C LEU A 446 -6.09 -1.90 -1.74
N ASP A 447 -5.75 -3.11 -1.27
CA ASP A 447 -4.49 -3.78 -1.62
C ASP A 447 -4.36 -3.99 -3.13
N ASN A 448 -5.43 -4.43 -3.80
CA ASN A 448 -5.44 -4.63 -5.25
C ASN A 448 -5.32 -3.32 -6.02
N TRP A 449 -5.87 -2.22 -5.50
CA TRP A 449 -5.71 -0.90 -6.11
C TRP A 449 -4.30 -0.37 -5.92
N TRP A 450 -3.72 -0.49 -4.73
CA TRP A 450 -2.32 -0.12 -4.50
C TRP A 450 -1.35 -0.94 -5.34
N SER A 451 -1.68 -2.18 -5.70
CA SER A 451 -0.92 -2.97 -6.69
C SER A 451 -0.97 -2.42 -8.12
N GLN A 452 -1.87 -1.49 -8.44
CA GLN A 452 -2.09 -0.96 -9.78
C GLN A 452 -1.79 0.54 -9.91
N VAL A 453 -1.51 1.23 -8.80
CA VAL A 453 -1.15 2.65 -8.83
C VAL A 453 0.23 2.86 -9.46
N CYS A 454 0.50 4.10 -9.88
CA CYS A 454 1.82 4.44 -10.39
C CYS A 454 2.90 4.35 -9.27
N PRO A 455 4.14 3.94 -9.61
CA PRO A 455 5.23 3.88 -8.63
C PRO A 455 5.45 5.18 -7.86
N LYS A 456 5.29 6.34 -8.52
CA LYS A 456 5.41 7.67 -7.87
C LYS A 456 4.43 7.87 -6.71
N TYR A 457 3.18 7.44 -6.87
CA TYR A 457 2.17 7.50 -5.80
C TYR A 457 2.57 6.57 -4.66
N PHE A 458 2.97 5.33 -4.99
CA PHE A 458 3.35 4.34 -4.02
C PHE A 458 4.56 4.78 -3.18
N THR A 459 5.61 5.34 -3.81
CA THR A 459 6.77 5.92 -3.12
C THR A 459 6.39 7.05 -2.18
N LYS A 460 5.49 7.97 -2.61
CA LYS A 460 4.98 9.05 -1.74
C LYS A 460 4.28 8.49 -0.51
N LEU A 461 3.45 7.45 -0.67
CA LEU A 461 2.73 6.81 0.41
C LEU A 461 3.66 6.12 1.41
N VAL A 462 4.70 5.43 0.92
CA VAL A 462 5.75 4.85 1.78
C VAL A 462 6.50 5.94 2.55
N ASN A 463 6.94 7.00 1.86
CA ASN A 463 7.67 8.11 2.49
C ASN A 463 6.83 8.87 3.52
N LEU A 464 5.53 9.04 3.27
CA LEU A 464 4.59 9.66 4.21
C LEU A 464 4.59 8.93 5.56
N TYR A 465 4.44 7.60 5.55
CA TYR A 465 4.39 6.83 6.79
C TYR A 465 5.78 6.58 7.41
N LYS A 466 6.85 6.53 6.61
CA LYS A 466 8.23 6.57 7.13
C LYS A 466 8.48 7.86 7.91
N GLY A 467 8.12 9.01 7.33
CA GLY A 467 8.23 10.32 7.98
C GLY A 467 7.43 10.39 9.28
N ALA A 468 6.22 9.83 9.29
CA ALA A 468 5.40 9.72 10.49
C ALA A 468 6.06 8.87 11.58
N VAL A 469 6.65 7.71 11.23
CA VAL A 469 7.40 6.87 12.19
C VAL A 469 8.59 7.63 12.78
N VAL A 470 9.40 8.31 11.96
CA VAL A 470 10.57 9.07 12.44
C VAL A 470 10.14 10.20 13.39
N TYR A 471 9.09 10.94 13.04
CA TYR A 471 8.55 11.99 13.89
C TYR A 471 8.07 11.45 15.24
N LEU A 472 7.35 10.33 15.23
CA LEU A 472 6.91 9.68 16.46
C LEU A 472 8.13 9.22 17.27
N LEU A 473 9.11 8.53 16.68
CA LEU A 473 10.29 8.09 17.43
C LEU A 473 11.07 9.24 18.08
N ARG A 474 11.18 10.40 17.43
CA ARG A 474 11.77 11.63 18.02
C ARG A 474 10.97 12.16 19.20
N GLY A 475 9.64 12.16 19.09
CA GLY A 475 8.72 12.63 20.14
C GLY A 475 8.64 11.73 21.38
N ARG A 476 9.08 10.46 21.29
CA ARG A 476 9.02 9.47 22.37
C ARG A 476 9.67 9.94 23.69
N LYS A 477 10.65 10.85 23.61
CA LYS A 477 11.35 11.42 24.77
C LYS A 477 10.70 12.68 25.38
N THR A 478 9.73 13.30 24.71
CA THR A 478 9.24 14.65 25.02
C THR A 478 7.79 14.71 25.51
N PHE A 479 6.95 13.72 25.21
CA PHE A 479 5.51 13.77 25.51
C PHE A 479 5.13 13.03 26.81
N LEU A 480 4.23 13.64 27.59
CA LEU A 480 3.82 13.23 28.94
C LEU A 480 2.86 12.01 29.00
N ILE A 481 2.38 11.47 27.86
CA ILE A 481 1.39 10.36 27.81
C ILE A 481 1.89 9.21 26.89
N PRO A 482 2.59 8.20 27.42
CA PRO A 482 3.22 7.14 26.63
C PRO A 482 2.28 6.18 25.87
N VAL A 483 1.08 5.92 26.41
CA VAL A 483 0.21 4.82 25.92
C VAL A 483 -0.42 5.12 24.55
N LEU A 484 -0.96 6.34 24.36
CA LEU A 484 -1.54 6.75 23.07
C LEU A 484 -0.50 6.74 21.95
N PHE A 485 0.74 7.04 22.30
CA PHE A 485 1.83 7.16 21.36
C PHE A 485 2.30 5.81 20.80
N ASN A 486 2.32 4.77 21.64
CA ASN A 486 2.60 3.39 21.20
C ASN A 486 1.56 2.91 20.19
N ASN A 487 0.28 3.26 20.38
CA ASN A 487 -0.78 2.92 19.43
C ASN A 487 -0.58 3.63 18.08
N TYR A 488 -0.13 4.89 18.08
CA TYR A 488 0.16 5.64 16.86
C TYR A 488 1.37 5.08 16.10
N ILE A 489 2.45 4.73 16.81
CA ILE A 489 3.62 4.07 16.21
C ILE A 489 3.18 2.72 15.61
N THR A 490 2.39 1.93 16.34
CA THR A 490 1.86 0.65 15.86
C THR A 490 1.03 0.83 14.59
N ALA A 491 0.16 1.85 14.54
CA ALA A 491 -0.66 2.12 13.37
C ALA A 491 0.19 2.48 12.14
N ALA A 492 1.19 3.35 12.30
CA ALA A 492 2.10 3.70 11.21
C ALA A 492 2.89 2.49 10.70
N LEU A 493 3.44 1.67 11.61
CA LEU A 493 4.21 0.47 11.27
C LEU A 493 3.36 -0.61 10.61
N LYS A 494 2.14 -0.89 11.12
CA LYS A 494 1.21 -1.85 10.50
C LYS A 494 0.78 -1.40 9.10
N LEU A 495 0.63 -0.11 8.88
CA LEU A 495 0.31 0.39 7.55
C LEU A 495 1.51 0.28 6.60
N LEU A 496 2.73 0.59 7.05
CA LEU A 496 3.95 0.30 6.29
C LEU A 496 4.10 -1.19 5.99
N GLU A 497 3.77 -2.08 6.94
CA GLU A 497 3.77 -3.54 6.73
C GLU A 497 2.76 -3.95 5.65
N LYS A 498 1.57 -3.32 5.64
CA LYS A 498 0.57 -3.56 4.60
C LYS A 498 1.08 -3.13 3.21
N LEU A 499 1.70 -1.96 3.11
CA LEU A 499 2.34 -1.49 1.88
C LEU A 499 3.49 -2.42 1.45
N TYR A 500 4.32 -2.85 2.39
CA TYR A 500 5.38 -3.82 2.14
C TYR A 500 4.82 -5.13 1.55
N LYS A 501 3.74 -5.68 2.11
CA LYS A 501 3.06 -6.88 1.59
C LYS A 501 2.49 -6.69 0.18
N VAL A 502 2.04 -5.48 -0.17
CA VAL A 502 1.63 -5.13 -1.54
C VAL A 502 2.86 -5.08 -2.46
N ASN A 503 3.95 -4.44 -2.02
CA ASN A 503 5.18 -4.33 -2.80
C ASN A 503 5.81 -5.69 -3.10
N LEU A 504 5.71 -6.67 -2.20
CA LEU A 504 6.17 -8.05 -2.46
C LEU A 504 5.48 -8.70 -3.67
N LYS A 505 4.27 -8.27 -4.05
CA LYS A 505 3.51 -8.84 -5.17
C LYS A 505 3.85 -8.21 -6.52
N VAL A 506 4.05 -6.89 -6.56
CA VAL A 506 4.17 -6.11 -7.82
C VAL A 506 5.55 -5.50 -8.02
N LYS A 507 6.33 -5.33 -6.93
CA LYS A 507 7.63 -4.66 -6.90
C LYS A 507 7.56 -3.25 -7.50
N HIS A 508 6.74 -2.39 -6.91
CA HIS A 508 6.64 -0.97 -7.30
C HIS A 508 7.92 -0.20 -7.00
N VAL A 509 8.55 -0.51 -5.87
CA VAL A 509 9.80 0.11 -5.39
C VAL A 509 10.77 -0.97 -4.92
N GLU A 510 12.05 -0.63 -4.93
CA GLU A 510 13.11 -1.49 -4.38
C GLU A 510 12.95 -1.66 -2.87
N TYR A 511 13.48 -2.76 -2.34
CA TYR A 511 13.34 -3.13 -0.92
C TYR A 511 13.95 -2.07 0.02
N ASP A 512 15.06 -1.48 -0.39
CA ASP A 512 15.81 -0.44 0.33
C ASP A 512 15.01 0.85 0.56
N THR A 513 14.00 1.11 -0.27
CA THR A 513 13.12 2.28 -0.14
C THR A 513 12.33 2.23 1.18
N PHE A 514 12.16 1.05 1.77
CA PHE A 514 11.49 0.89 3.06
C PHE A 514 12.40 1.13 4.27
N TYR A 515 13.72 1.18 4.10
CA TYR A 515 14.66 1.43 5.20
C TYR A 515 14.47 2.81 5.82
N ILE A 516 14.58 2.88 7.14
CA ILE A 516 14.56 4.11 7.93
C ILE A 516 15.90 4.22 8.67
N PRO A 517 16.94 4.83 8.05
CA PRO A 517 18.29 4.91 8.62
C PRO A 517 18.32 5.64 9.98
N GLU A 518 17.40 6.57 10.23
CA GLU A 518 17.33 7.33 11.47
C GLU A 518 17.06 6.46 12.70
N ILE A 519 16.49 5.26 12.53
CA ILE A 519 16.19 4.34 13.64
C ILE A 519 17.46 4.02 14.43
N SER A 520 18.59 3.79 13.74
CA SER A 520 19.88 3.47 14.36
C SER A 520 20.38 4.55 15.32
N SER A 521 19.97 5.81 15.11
CA SER A 521 20.31 6.95 15.97
C SER A 521 19.27 7.24 17.07
N LEU A 522 18.01 6.87 16.84
CA LEU A 522 16.88 7.23 17.69
C LEU A 522 16.52 6.16 18.72
N VAL A 523 16.81 4.90 18.42
CA VAL A 523 16.43 3.73 19.22
C VAL A 523 17.65 2.88 19.52
N ASP A 524 17.75 2.38 20.75
CA ASP A 524 18.71 1.35 21.07
C ASP A 524 18.25 0.00 20.49
N ILE A 525 18.85 -0.36 19.36
CA ILE A 525 18.56 -1.60 18.64
C ILE A 525 18.83 -2.84 19.51
N GLN A 526 19.82 -2.78 20.42
CA GLN A 526 20.15 -3.93 21.28
C GLN A 526 19.04 -4.19 22.28
N GLU A 527 18.55 -3.12 22.94
CA GLU A 527 17.45 -3.22 23.89
C GLU A 527 16.15 -3.66 23.21
N ASP A 528 15.82 -3.10 22.04
CA ASP A 528 14.61 -3.48 21.29
C ASP A 528 14.65 -4.96 20.85
N TYR A 529 15.81 -5.45 20.39
CA TYR A 529 16.01 -6.86 20.05
C TYR A 529 15.82 -7.77 21.26
N LEU A 530 16.42 -7.43 22.40
CA LEU A 530 16.26 -8.21 23.65
C LEU A 530 14.80 -8.28 24.09
N MET A 531 14.07 -7.16 24.01
CA MET A 531 12.64 -7.13 24.33
C MET A 531 11.82 -7.99 23.37
N TRP A 532 12.12 -7.94 22.07
CA TRP A 532 11.48 -8.80 21.07
C TRP A 532 11.76 -10.29 21.29
N PHE A 533 13.01 -10.64 21.59
CA PHE A 533 13.42 -12.01 21.86
C PHE A 533 12.72 -12.58 23.11
N LEU A 534 12.66 -11.80 24.20
CA LEU A 534 11.96 -12.18 25.43
C LEU A 534 10.45 -12.38 25.20
N HIS A 535 9.84 -11.50 24.39
CA HIS A 535 8.42 -11.61 24.03
C HIS A 535 8.15 -12.87 23.20
N GLN A 536 9.03 -13.19 22.23
CA GLN A 536 8.98 -14.43 21.44
C GLN A 536 9.16 -15.70 22.29
N ALA A 537 9.94 -15.61 23.37
CA ALA A 537 10.20 -16.72 24.30
C ALA A 537 9.09 -16.91 25.36
N GLY A 538 8.04 -16.09 25.35
CA GLY A 538 6.93 -16.16 26.32
C GLY A 538 7.30 -15.74 27.75
N MET A 539 8.47 -15.12 27.95
CA MET A 539 8.95 -14.68 29.25
C MET A 539 8.40 -13.27 29.55
N LYS A 540 7.45 -13.18 30.49
CA LYS A 540 6.91 -11.88 30.94
C LYS A 540 7.95 -11.15 31.79
N ALA A 541 8.52 -10.07 31.28
CA ALA A 541 9.40 -9.20 32.06
C ALA A 541 8.67 -8.63 33.30
N ARG A 542 9.33 -8.64 34.46
CA ARG A 542 8.86 -8.00 35.70
C ARG A 542 9.07 -6.48 35.62
N SER A 543 8.27 -5.77 34.82
CA SER A 543 8.07 -4.33 35.00
C SER A 543 6.67 -3.92 34.50
N SER A 544 5.94 -3.19 35.35
CA SER A 544 4.52 -2.85 35.19
C SER A 544 4.24 -1.66 34.27
N ILE A 545 5.25 -1.14 33.56
CA ILE A 545 5.14 0.11 32.76
C ILE A 545 5.46 -0.10 31.26
N MET A 546 6.11 -1.22 30.88
CA MET A 546 6.54 -1.49 29.50
C MET A 546 5.86 -2.71 28.84
N GLN A 547 4.77 -3.23 29.42
CA GLN A 547 4.09 -4.44 28.92
C GLN A 547 3.47 -4.29 27.52
N ASP A 548 3.24 -3.06 27.04
CA ASP A 548 2.67 -2.74 25.71
C ASP A 548 3.65 -2.00 24.79
N ALA A 549 4.96 -2.09 25.03
CA ALA A 549 5.94 -1.47 24.16
C ALA A 549 6.04 -2.22 22.82
N VAL A 550 5.76 -1.52 21.73
CA VAL A 550 5.96 -2.02 20.36
C VAL A 550 7.44 -2.31 20.16
N THR A 551 7.79 -3.55 19.82
CA THR A 551 9.13 -3.92 19.39
C THR A 551 9.27 -3.65 17.90
N LEU A 552 10.19 -2.76 17.53
CA LEU A 552 10.45 -2.43 16.14
C LEU A 552 10.96 -3.66 15.37
N CYS A 553 11.68 -4.57 16.03
CA CYS A 553 12.13 -5.86 15.50
C CYS A 553 10.99 -6.76 14.95
N SER A 554 9.73 -6.48 15.30
CA SER A 554 8.57 -7.13 14.67
C SER A 554 8.35 -6.72 13.21
N TYR A 555 9.04 -5.67 12.74
CA TYR A 555 8.94 -5.11 11.38
C TYR A 555 10.32 -5.05 10.71
N PRO A 556 10.92 -6.18 10.30
CA PRO A 556 12.33 -6.23 9.88
C PRO A 556 12.65 -5.38 8.65
N PHE A 557 11.65 -5.10 7.81
CA PHE A 557 11.81 -4.35 6.56
C PHE A 557 12.14 -2.87 6.74
N ILE A 558 12.03 -2.32 7.95
CA ILE A 558 12.37 -0.91 8.24
C ILE A 558 13.85 -0.72 8.56
N PHE A 559 14.56 -1.79 8.91
CA PHE A 559 15.96 -1.73 9.31
C PHE A 559 16.87 -1.89 8.09
N ASP A 560 17.91 -1.07 8.04
CA ASP A 560 18.99 -1.25 7.08
C ASP A 560 19.89 -2.44 7.47
N ALA A 561 20.83 -2.79 6.57
CA ALA A 561 21.75 -3.89 6.79
C ALA A 561 22.65 -3.68 8.03
N GLN A 562 22.99 -2.43 8.36
CA GLN A 562 23.83 -2.10 9.53
C GLN A 562 23.09 -2.38 10.84
N ALA A 563 21.85 -1.92 10.97
CA ALA A 563 21.02 -2.15 12.14
C ALA A 563 20.76 -3.64 12.35
N LYS A 564 20.46 -4.39 11.29
CA LYS A 564 20.28 -5.85 11.37
C LYS A 564 21.56 -6.57 11.79
N THR A 565 22.72 -6.13 11.30
CA THR A 565 24.01 -6.70 11.74
C THR A 565 24.21 -6.49 13.24
N LYS A 566 23.87 -5.30 13.77
CA LYS A 566 23.93 -5.03 15.21
C LYS A 566 22.99 -5.96 16.01
N MET A 567 21.80 -6.28 15.49
CA MET A 567 20.90 -7.26 16.10
C MET A 567 21.52 -8.66 16.14
N LEU A 568 22.13 -9.10 15.03
CA LEU A 568 22.79 -10.40 14.98
C LEU A 568 23.99 -10.49 15.91
N GLN A 569 24.80 -9.43 16.00
CA GLN A 569 25.91 -9.36 16.97
C GLN A 569 25.39 -9.45 18.41
N THR A 570 24.29 -8.75 18.70
CA THR A 570 23.63 -8.80 20.02
C THR A 570 23.11 -10.21 20.32
N ASP A 571 22.54 -10.90 19.32
CA ASP A 571 22.14 -12.31 19.46
C ASP A 571 23.34 -13.23 19.70
N ALA A 572 24.42 -13.06 18.93
CA ALA A 572 25.64 -13.85 19.08
C ALA A 572 26.24 -13.68 20.49
N GLU A 573 26.37 -12.44 20.96
CA GLU A 573 26.83 -12.13 22.33
C GLU A 573 25.92 -12.75 23.40
N LEU A 574 24.60 -12.65 23.23
CA LEU A 574 23.63 -13.24 24.15
C LEU A 574 23.75 -14.77 24.18
N GLN A 575 23.82 -15.42 23.02
CA GLN A 575 23.98 -16.87 22.90
C GLN A 575 25.32 -17.33 23.51
N MET A 576 26.40 -16.58 23.29
CA MET A 576 27.70 -16.82 23.92
C MET A 576 27.63 -16.73 25.44
N GLN A 577 26.99 -15.69 25.98
CA GLN A 577 26.80 -15.54 27.43
C GLN A 577 25.96 -16.68 28.02
N VAL A 578 24.89 -17.10 27.34
CA VAL A 578 24.06 -18.24 27.77
C VAL A 578 24.87 -19.54 27.77
N ALA A 579 25.69 -19.79 26.75
CA ALA A 579 26.56 -20.97 26.66
C ALA A 579 27.64 -20.98 27.75
N VAL A 580 28.26 -19.83 28.03
CA VAL A 580 29.25 -19.65 29.12
C VAL A 580 28.60 -19.88 30.48
N ASN A 581 27.45 -19.26 30.73
CA ASN A 581 26.72 -19.43 32.00
C ASN A 581 26.25 -20.88 32.18
N GLY A 582 25.82 -21.56 31.12
CA GLY A 582 25.51 -22.99 31.15
C GLY A 582 26.71 -23.85 31.49
N ALA A 583 27.88 -23.58 30.89
CA ALA A 583 29.13 -24.27 31.21
C ALA A 583 29.57 -24.00 32.67
N ASN A 584 29.45 -22.76 33.14
CA ASN A 584 29.79 -22.39 34.52
C ASN A 584 28.85 -23.06 35.53
N LEU A 585 27.53 -23.08 35.28
CA LEU A 585 26.56 -23.79 36.11
C LEU A 585 26.86 -25.30 36.16
N GLN A 586 27.19 -25.89 35.02
CA GLN A 586 27.60 -27.29 34.96
C GLN A 586 28.89 -27.50 35.76
N ASN A 587 29.89 -26.62 35.64
CA ASN A 587 31.14 -26.73 36.40
C ASN A 587 30.93 -26.62 37.90
N VAL A 588 30.05 -25.71 38.34
CA VAL A 588 29.64 -25.60 39.75
C VAL A 588 28.95 -26.89 40.19
N PHE A 589 28.06 -27.45 39.36
CA PHE A 589 27.42 -28.74 39.63
C PHE A 589 28.44 -29.89 39.72
N MET A 590 29.39 -30.00 38.78
CA MET A 590 30.43 -31.04 38.78
C MET A 590 31.39 -30.91 39.98
N LEU A 591 31.66 -29.68 40.43
CA LEU A 591 32.40 -29.41 41.66
C LEU A 591 31.64 -29.92 42.89
N LEU A 592 30.31 -29.73 42.92
CA LEU A 592 29.44 -30.23 43.98
C LEU A 592 29.27 -31.76 43.95
N THR A 593 29.37 -32.40 42.79
CA THR A 593 29.30 -33.88 42.63
C THR A 593 30.67 -34.57 42.74
N LEU A 594 31.75 -33.86 43.06
CA LEU A 594 33.12 -34.39 43.21
C LEU A 594 33.70 -35.05 41.94
N GLU A 595 33.29 -34.59 40.75
CA GLU A 595 33.83 -35.04 39.46
C GLU A 595 34.50 -33.88 38.68
N PRO A 596 35.59 -33.28 39.20
CA PRO A 596 36.20 -32.08 38.63
C PRO A 596 36.86 -32.30 37.26
N LEU A 597 37.14 -33.55 36.88
CA LEU A 597 37.73 -33.91 35.58
C LEU A 597 36.76 -33.74 34.40
N LEU A 598 35.47 -33.58 34.67
CA LEU A 598 34.43 -33.37 33.64
C LEU A 598 34.03 -31.90 33.49
N ALA A 599 34.78 -30.97 34.11
CA ALA A 599 34.58 -29.55 33.95
C ALA A 599 34.72 -29.13 32.47
N ARG A 600 33.76 -28.37 31.97
CA ARG A 600 33.76 -27.86 30.60
C ARG A 600 34.43 -26.49 30.54
N SER A 601 35.25 -26.28 29.52
CA SER A 601 35.81 -24.94 29.23
C SER A 601 34.67 -23.93 28.94
N PRO A 602 34.78 -22.68 29.43
CA PRO A 602 33.87 -21.60 29.06
C PRO A 602 34.13 -21.07 27.64
N PHE A 603 35.29 -21.38 27.05
CA PHE A 603 35.68 -21.01 25.69
C PHE A 603 35.64 -22.22 24.75
N LEU A 604 35.36 -21.97 23.47
CA LEU A 604 35.59 -22.91 22.38
C LEU A 604 37.06 -22.80 21.96
N VAL A 605 37.91 -23.73 22.42
CA VAL A 605 39.35 -23.67 22.16
C VAL A 605 39.68 -24.62 21.01
N LEU A 606 40.23 -24.08 19.91
CA LEU A 606 40.67 -24.87 18.77
C LEU A 606 42.21 -24.90 18.73
N HIS A 607 42.77 -26.11 18.84
CA HIS A 607 44.20 -26.36 18.68
C HIS A 607 44.48 -26.81 17.25
N VAL A 608 45.23 -25.99 16.50
CA VAL A 608 45.49 -26.22 15.08
C VAL A 608 46.95 -26.03 14.71
N ARG A 609 47.45 -26.85 13.79
CA ARG A 609 48.80 -26.69 13.22
C ARG A 609 48.69 -26.09 11.82
N ARG A 610 49.56 -25.12 11.49
CA ARG A 610 49.62 -24.51 10.15
C ARG A 610 49.78 -25.54 9.04
N SER A 611 50.55 -26.60 9.29
CA SER A 611 50.81 -27.67 8.30
C SER A 611 49.64 -28.62 8.06
N ASN A 612 48.60 -28.61 8.91
CA ASN A 612 47.45 -29.50 8.81
C ASN A 612 46.15 -28.80 9.28
N LEU A 613 45.94 -27.59 8.79
CA LEU A 613 44.87 -26.71 9.27
C LEU A 613 43.49 -27.36 9.14
N VAL A 614 43.18 -27.89 7.95
CA VAL A 614 41.90 -28.50 7.65
C VAL A 614 41.65 -29.77 8.47
N GLY A 615 42.65 -30.65 8.56
CA GLY A 615 42.52 -31.92 9.28
C GLY A 615 42.36 -31.72 10.80
N ASP A 616 43.10 -30.78 11.38
CA ASP A 616 42.98 -30.46 12.80
C ASP A 616 41.65 -29.73 13.08
N ALA A 617 41.24 -28.77 12.24
CA ALA A 617 39.95 -28.10 12.37
C ALA A 617 38.76 -29.08 12.28
N LEU A 618 38.81 -30.05 11.35
CA LEU A 618 37.82 -31.12 11.22
C LEU A 618 37.69 -31.93 12.52
N ARG A 619 38.82 -32.33 13.11
CA ARG A 619 38.83 -33.11 14.34
C ARG A 619 38.23 -32.31 15.49
N GLU A 620 38.74 -31.10 15.75
CA GLU A 620 38.31 -30.29 16.90
C GLU A 620 36.83 -29.88 16.80
N LEU A 621 36.37 -29.43 15.61
CA LEU A 621 34.97 -29.01 15.42
C LEU A 621 33.98 -30.17 15.45
N SER A 622 34.40 -31.40 15.11
CA SER A 622 33.54 -32.59 15.17
C SER A 622 33.31 -33.12 16.59
N ILE A 623 34.22 -32.84 17.52
CA ILE A 623 34.16 -33.32 18.91
C ILE A 623 33.19 -32.47 19.76
N HIS A 624 32.98 -31.22 19.37
CA HIS A 624 32.20 -30.25 20.13
C HIS A 624 30.69 -30.36 19.90
N SER A 625 29.91 -30.20 20.97
CA SER A 625 28.45 -30.20 20.88
C SER A 625 27.91 -28.87 20.34
N ASP A 626 26.67 -28.85 19.85
CA ASP A 626 26.04 -27.64 19.30
C ASP A 626 26.05 -26.44 20.27
N ILE A 627 26.03 -26.70 21.59
CA ILE A 627 26.11 -25.67 22.64
C ILE A 627 27.54 -25.15 22.79
N ASP A 628 28.54 -26.00 22.60
CA ASP A 628 29.95 -25.63 22.70
C ASP A 628 30.38 -24.76 21.51
N LEU A 629 29.82 -24.99 20.32
CA LEU A 629 30.06 -24.17 19.12
C LEU A 629 29.60 -22.71 19.27
N LYS A 630 28.72 -22.43 20.23
CA LYS A 630 28.21 -21.08 20.53
C LYS A 630 29.02 -20.36 21.61
N LYS A 631 30.08 -20.97 22.16
CA LYS A 631 30.97 -20.31 23.12
C LYS A 631 31.91 -19.34 22.40
N PRO A 632 32.47 -18.34 23.10
CA PRO A 632 33.50 -17.47 22.52
C PRO A 632 34.68 -18.29 22.00
N LEU A 633 35.06 -18.05 20.74
CA LEU A 633 36.11 -18.79 20.05
C LEU A 633 37.49 -18.31 20.48
N LYS A 634 38.39 -19.26 20.72
CA LYS A 634 39.81 -19.02 20.94
C LYS A 634 40.64 -19.96 20.07
N VAL A 635 41.45 -19.41 19.17
CA VAL A 635 42.29 -20.22 18.28
C VAL A 635 43.73 -20.20 18.78
N ILE A 636 44.35 -21.38 18.86
CA ILE A 636 45.74 -21.56 19.29
C ILE A 636 46.47 -22.31 18.19
N PHE A 637 47.48 -21.65 17.60
CA PHE A 637 48.43 -22.32 16.72
C PHE A 637 49.51 -23.01 17.55
N ASP A 638 49.61 -24.33 17.43
CA ASP A 638 50.54 -25.11 18.25
C ASP A 638 52.00 -24.69 17.96
N GLY A 639 52.71 -24.26 19.00
CA GLY A 639 54.10 -23.79 18.91
C GLY A 639 54.29 -22.28 18.81
N GLU A 640 53.21 -21.48 18.83
CA GLU A 640 53.26 -20.02 18.75
C GLU A 640 52.77 -19.37 20.06
N GLU A 641 53.56 -18.45 20.64
CA GLU A 641 53.12 -17.60 21.77
C GLU A 641 52.31 -16.41 21.25
N ALA A 642 51.07 -16.65 20.83
CA ALA A 642 50.15 -15.59 20.43
C ALA A 642 49.03 -15.40 21.46
N VAL A 643 48.78 -14.15 21.86
CA VAL A 643 47.60 -13.77 22.64
C VAL A 643 46.47 -13.48 21.67
N ASP A 644 45.45 -14.33 21.66
CA ASP A 644 44.27 -14.17 20.81
C ASP A 644 43.45 -12.94 21.23
N ALA A 645 43.70 -11.82 20.55
CA ALA A 645 42.93 -10.59 20.63
C ALA A 645 42.08 -10.37 19.36
N GLY A 646 41.71 -11.44 18.64
CA GLY A 646 40.89 -11.39 17.43
C GLY A 646 41.66 -11.43 16.09
N GLY A 647 42.96 -11.13 16.10
CA GLY A 647 43.80 -11.25 14.89
C GLY A 647 44.05 -12.70 14.47
N VAL A 648 44.26 -13.58 15.46
CA VAL A 648 44.53 -15.02 15.24
C VAL A 648 43.28 -15.75 14.74
N THR A 649 42.10 -15.41 15.27
CA THR A 649 40.82 -15.96 14.78
C THR A 649 40.51 -15.50 13.35
N LYS A 650 40.75 -14.23 13.01
CA LYS A 650 40.61 -13.72 11.64
C LYS A 650 41.53 -14.46 10.66
N GLU A 651 42.79 -14.65 11.04
CA GLU A 651 43.77 -15.42 10.25
C GLU A 651 43.30 -16.86 10.02
N PHE A 652 42.84 -17.53 11.07
CA PHE A 652 42.31 -18.88 10.99
C PHE A 652 41.18 -19.01 9.97
N PHE A 653 40.17 -18.13 10.00
CA PHE A 653 39.05 -18.19 9.05
C PHE A 653 39.49 -17.94 7.61
N LEU A 654 40.37 -16.96 7.38
CA LEU A 654 40.87 -16.65 6.04
C LEU A 654 41.66 -17.80 5.44
N LEU A 655 42.55 -18.43 6.20
CA LEU A 655 43.34 -19.57 5.74
C LEU A 655 42.46 -20.80 5.51
N LEU A 656 41.60 -21.12 6.47
CA LEU A 656 40.76 -22.31 6.41
C LEU A 656 39.76 -22.23 5.25
N LEU A 657 39.08 -21.10 5.05
CA LEU A 657 38.11 -20.96 3.96
C LEU A 657 38.79 -20.85 2.59
N LYS A 658 39.99 -20.26 2.49
CA LYS A 658 40.78 -20.28 1.25
C LYS A 658 41.17 -21.71 0.84
N GLU A 659 41.54 -22.55 1.80
CA GLU A 659 41.89 -23.95 1.54
C GLU A 659 40.64 -24.79 1.22
N LEU A 660 39.56 -24.67 2.01
CA LEU A 660 38.33 -25.44 1.84
C LEU A 660 37.55 -25.13 0.55
N LEU A 661 37.63 -23.89 0.05
CA LEU A 661 36.93 -23.46 -1.16
C LEU A 661 37.76 -23.66 -2.43
N ASN A 662 38.97 -24.22 -2.31
CA ASN A 662 39.83 -24.45 -3.45
C ASN A 662 39.17 -25.47 -4.42
N PRO A 663 38.96 -25.11 -5.70
CA PRO A 663 38.36 -26.00 -6.69
C PRO A 663 39.09 -27.35 -6.86
N ILE A 664 40.36 -27.44 -6.45
CA ILE A 664 41.17 -28.68 -6.49
C ILE A 664 40.51 -29.83 -5.72
N TYR A 665 39.76 -29.55 -4.64
CA TYR A 665 39.07 -30.58 -3.86
C TYR A 665 37.79 -31.10 -4.54
N GLY A 666 37.35 -30.50 -5.65
CA GLY A 666 36.17 -30.94 -6.41
C GLY A 666 34.83 -30.70 -5.69
N MET A 667 34.82 -29.98 -4.57
CA MET A 667 33.61 -29.66 -3.82
C MET A 667 32.77 -28.56 -4.48
N PHE A 668 33.44 -27.61 -5.14
CA PHE A 668 32.82 -26.47 -5.81
C PHE A 668 33.33 -26.34 -7.25
N THR A 669 32.42 -25.97 -8.15
CA THR A 669 32.70 -25.61 -9.54
C THR A 669 32.89 -24.11 -9.67
N TYR A 670 33.93 -23.70 -10.39
CA TYR A 670 34.25 -22.29 -10.64
C TYR A 670 33.72 -21.83 -12.00
N TYR A 671 32.88 -20.81 -12.00
CA TYR A 671 32.28 -20.22 -13.20
C TYR A 671 33.11 -19.02 -13.65
N GLN A 672 33.88 -19.20 -14.74
CA GLN A 672 34.79 -18.17 -15.26
C GLN A 672 34.06 -16.89 -15.73
N ASP A 673 32.80 -17.00 -16.17
CA ASP A 673 32.01 -15.87 -16.67
C ASP A 673 31.58 -14.91 -15.55
N SER A 674 31.33 -15.43 -14.34
CA SER A 674 30.79 -14.68 -13.20
C SER A 674 31.77 -14.54 -12.03
N ASN A 675 32.91 -15.25 -12.07
CA ASN A 675 33.86 -15.40 -10.97
C ASN A 675 33.23 -15.95 -9.68
N LEU A 676 32.20 -16.80 -9.81
CA LEU A 676 31.47 -17.39 -8.69
C LEU A 676 31.73 -18.89 -8.55
N LEU A 677 31.57 -19.38 -7.33
CA LEU A 677 31.63 -20.78 -6.94
C LEU A 677 30.21 -21.31 -6.73
N TRP A 678 29.95 -22.54 -7.17
CA TRP A 678 28.73 -23.27 -6.85
C TRP A 678 29.03 -24.72 -6.51
N PHE A 679 28.13 -25.40 -5.79
CA PHE A 679 28.31 -26.82 -5.43
C PHE A 679 28.47 -27.66 -6.70
N SER A 680 29.44 -28.57 -6.69
CA SER A 680 29.64 -29.52 -7.78
C SER A 680 28.48 -30.52 -7.85
N ASP A 681 28.04 -30.86 -9.06
CA ASP A 681 27.06 -31.92 -9.33
C ASP A 681 27.67 -33.32 -9.15
N THR A 682 28.99 -33.44 -9.30
CA THR A 682 29.77 -34.64 -9.05
C THR A 682 30.83 -34.37 -7.97
N CYS A 683 30.61 -34.90 -6.76
CA CYS A 683 31.53 -34.75 -5.64
C CYS A 683 31.86 -36.12 -5.04
N PHE A 684 33.14 -36.39 -4.84
CA PHE A 684 33.64 -37.64 -4.22
C PHE A 684 34.05 -37.45 -2.75
N VAL A 685 33.89 -36.24 -2.22
CA VAL A 685 34.26 -35.87 -0.84
C VAL A 685 33.14 -36.25 0.13
N GLU A 686 33.50 -36.67 1.34
CA GLU A 686 32.55 -37.07 2.39
C GLU A 686 31.64 -35.90 2.84
N HIS A 687 30.42 -36.25 3.25
CA HIS A 687 29.38 -35.31 3.72
C HIS A 687 29.85 -34.36 4.84
N ASN A 688 30.78 -34.83 5.68
CA ASN A 688 31.30 -34.09 6.83
C ASN A 688 32.01 -32.79 6.42
N TRP A 689 32.60 -32.74 5.21
CA TRP A 689 33.31 -31.56 4.74
C TRP A 689 32.38 -30.39 4.44
N PHE A 690 31.25 -30.63 3.76
CA PHE A 690 30.24 -29.60 3.53
C PHE A 690 29.64 -29.11 4.85
N HIS A 691 29.39 -30.02 5.79
CA HIS A 691 28.95 -29.67 7.13
C HIS A 691 29.94 -28.75 7.85
N LEU A 692 31.24 -29.04 7.76
CA LEU A 692 32.29 -28.22 8.36
C LEU A 692 32.37 -26.82 7.74
N ILE A 693 32.30 -26.72 6.41
CA ILE A 693 32.31 -25.40 5.74
C ILE A 693 31.12 -24.57 6.23
N GLY A 694 29.95 -25.21 6.40
CA GLY A 694 28.78 -24.59 7.01
C GLY A 694 29.06 -24.06 8.42
N ILE A 695 29.61 -24.89 9.31
CA ILE A 695 29.98 -24.50 10.69
C ILE A 695 30.97 -23.34 10.67
N THR A 696 32.01 -23.42 9.83
CA THR A 696 33.06 -22.41 9.70
C THR A 696 32.49 -21.07 9.24
N CYS A 697 31.60 -21.09 8.25
CA CYS A 697 30.88 -19.90 7.79
C CYS A 697 30.00 -19.29 8.89
N GLY A 698 29.29 -20.12 9.66
CA GLY A 698 28.46 -19.67 10.78
C GLY A 698 29.30 -19.07 11.93
N LEU A 699 30.45 -19.68 12.24
CA LEU A 699 31.40 -19.19 13.25
C LEU A 699 32.02 -17.85 12.82
N ALA A 700 32.37 -17.68 11.54
CA ALA A 700 32.88 -16.40 11.04
C ALA A 700 31.87 -15.26 11.28
N ILE A 701 30.59 -15.50 11.01
CA ILE A 701 29.51 -14.53 11.25
C ILE A 701 29.35 -14.23 12.75
N TYR A 702 29.30 -15.26 13.60
CA TYR A 702 29.15 -15.10 15.06
C TYR A 702 30.32 -14.33 15.69
N ASN A 703 31.52 -14.45 15.12
CA ASN A 703 32.71 -13.73 15.55
C ASN A 703 32.92 -12.41 14.77
N SER A 704 31.90 -11.91 14.07
CA SER A 704 31.95 -10.64 13.31
C SER A 704 33.13 -10.55 12.32
N THR A 705 33.54 -11.68 11.75
CA THR A 705 34.64 -11.76 10.80
C THR A 705 34.08 -11.76 9.37
N VAL A 706 34.45 -10.73 8.59
CA VAL A 706 34.10 -10.66 7.17
C VAL A 706 34.99 -11.62 6.40
N VAL A 707 34.39 -12.47 5.57
CA VAL A 707 35.12 -13.43 4.73
C VAL A 707 34.68 -13.29 3.28
N ASP A 708 35.65 -13.23 2.37
CA ASP A 708 35.39 -13.10 0.96
C ASP A 708 34.90 -14.42 0.33
N LEU A 709 33.58 -14.57 0.26
CA LEU A 709 32.93 -15.76 -0.26
C LEU A 709 32.28 -15.47 -1.61
N HIS A 710 32.80 -16.15 -2.62
CA HIS A 710 32.40 -15.98 -4.02
C HIS A 710 31.15 -16.79 -4.38
N PHE A 711 30.13 -16.82 -3.52
CA PHE A 711 28.87 -17.54 -3.79
C PHE A 711 27.79 -16.61 -4.40
N PRO A 712 26.92 -17.13 -5.29
CA PRO A 712 25.80 -16.38 -5.85
C PRO A 712 24.73 -16.06 -4.79
N LEU A 713 23.84 -15.10 -5.09
CA LEU A 713 22.71 -14.76 -4.20
C LEU A 713 21.79 -15.96 -3.93
N ALA A 714 21.77 -16.95 -4.84
CA ALA A 714 21.05 -18.21 -4.71
C ALA A 714 21.36 -18.95 -3.39
N LEU A 715 22.62 -18.95 -2.93
CA LEU A 715 23.01 -19.63 -1.69
C LEU A 715 22.27 -19.03 -0.49
N TYR A 716 22.32 -17.70 -0.37
CA TYR A 716 21.71 -16.94 0.71
C TYR A 716 20.19 -17.01 0.68
N LYS A 717 19.60 -17.05 -0.52
CA LYS A 717 18.17 -17.33 -0.69
C LYS A 717 17.81 -18.69 -0.10
N LYS A 718 18.56 -19.74 -0.43
CA LYS A 718 18.29 -21.08 0.10
C LYS A 718 18.46 -21.13 1.62
N LEU A 719 19.49 -20.47 2.19
CA LEU A 719 19.70 -20.40 3.65
C LEU A 719 18.52 -19.75 4.39
N LEU A 720 17.85 -18.78 3.75
CA LEU A 720 16.67 -18.10 4.26
C LEU A 720 15.33 -18.72 3.81
N ASN A 721 15.36 -19.94 3.26
CA ASN A 721 14.18 -20.65 2.73
C ASN A 721 13.43 -19.90 1.59
N VAL A 722 14.12 -19.02 0.86
CA VAL A 722 13.62 -18.35 -0.34
C VAL A 722 14.02 -19.16 -1.57
N LYS A 723 13.07 -19.40 -2.49
CA LYS A 723 13.35 -20.15 -3.73
C LYS A 723 14.17 -19.30 -4.72
N PRO A 724 15.30 -19.81 -5.24
CA PRO A 724 16.01 -19.17 -6.36
C PRO A 724 15.14 -19.13 -7.62
N GLY A 725 15.30 -18.07 -8.42
CA GLY A 725 14.59 -17.87 -9.68
C GLY A 725 15.52 -17.67 -10.87
N LEU A 726 14.96 -17.27 -12.01
CA LEU A 726 15.71 -17.07 -13.26
C LEU A 726 16.83 -16.02 -13.14
N GLU A 727 16.61 -14.96 -12.39
CA GLU A 727 17.63 -13.92 -12.16
C GLU A 727 18.86 -14.44 -11.41
N ASP A 728 18.68 -15.45 -10.54
CA ASP A 728 19.80 -16.07 -9.83
C ASP A 728 20.63 -16.96 -10.76
N LEU A 729 19.99 -17.59 -11.76
CA LEU A 729 20.70 -18.35 -12.78
C LEU A 729 21.50 -17.43 -13.70
N LYS A 730 20.96 -16.25 -14.04
CA LYS A 730 21.68 -15.23 -14.82
C LYS A 730 22.90 -14.70 -14.08
N GLU A 731 22.85 -14.59 -12.75
CA GLU A 731 24.01 -14.21 -11.93
C GLU A 731 25.09 -15.31 -11.97
N LEU A 732 24.70 -16.58 -11.81
CA LEU A 732 25.64 -17.70 -11.79
C LEU A 732 26.27 -17.97 -13.16
N SER A 733 25.45 -18.11 -14.20
CA SER A 733 25.87 -18.38 -15.58
C SER A 733 25.11 -17.46 -16.56
N PRO A 734 25.69 -16.30 -16.89
CA PRO A 734 25.09 -15.34 -17.83
C PRO A 734 24.88 -15.88 -19.24
N THR A 735 25.54 -16.99 -19.59
CA THR A 735 25.47 -17.64 -20.90
C THR A 735 24.27 -18.60 -20.97
N GLU A 736 24.04 -19.38 -19.92
CA GLU A 736 22.88 -20.27 -19.81
C GLU A 736 21.57 -19.52 -19.51
N GLY A 737 21.64 -18.40 -18.79
CA GLY A 737 20.48 -17.56 -18.47
C GLY A 737 19.85 -16.78 -19.64
N ARG A 738 20.39 -16.88 -20.87
CA ARG A 738 19.86 -16.24 -22.10
C ARG A 738 18.93 -17.12 -22.93
N GLN A 739 19.01 -18.44 -22.78
CA GLN A 739 18.08 -19.36 -23.43
C GLN A 739 16.85 -19.48 -22.53
N GLU A 740 15.65 -19.22 -23.05
CA GLU A 740 14.39 -19.39 -22.31
C GLU A 740 14.22 -20.86 -21.88
N PHE A 741 14.74 -21.23 -20.71
CA PHE A 741 14.56 -22.54 -20.10
C PHE A 741 13.50 -22.49 -18.99
N VAL A 742 12.68 -23.55 -18.96
CA VAL A 742 11.55 -23.76 -18.04
C VAL A 742 12.05 -23.82 -16.59
N ASP A 743 11.26 -23.31 -15.63
CA ASP A 743 11.50 -23.36 -14.17
C ASP A 743 12.08 -24.69 -13.63
N ALA A 744 11.84 -25.80 -14.34
CA ALA A 744 12.41 -27.11 -14.09
C ALA A 744 13.96 -27.14 -14.13
N TYR A 745 14.61 -26.41 -15.04
CA TYR A 745 16.08 -26.36 -15.11
C TYR A 745 16.68 -25.55 -13.95
N VAL A 746 16.07 -24.39 -13.63
CA VAL A 746 16.43 -23.60 -12.44
C VAL A 746 16.31 -24.45 -11.17
N ASN A 747 15.21 -25.21 -11.05
CA ASN A 747 15.02 -26.15 -9.96
C ASN A 747 16.05 -27.30 -9.98
N TYR A 748 16.42 -27.80 -11.15
CA TYR A 748 17.46 -28.83 -11.25
C TYR A 748 18.81 -28.32 -10.72
N VAL A 749 19.31 -27.18 -11.24
CA VAL A 749 20.62 -26.60 -10.91
C VAL A 749 20.74 -26.20 -9.43
N PHE A 750 19.70 -25.55 -8.89
CA PHE A 750 19.77 -25.01 -7.53
C PHE A 750 19.21 -25.94 -6.46
N GLN A 751 18.38 -26.93 -6.80
CA GLN A 751 17.73 -27.81 -5.82
C GLN A 751 18.08 -29.27 -6.01
N ILE A 752 17.89 -29.86 -7.19
CA ILE A 752 17.98 -31.31 -7.38
C ILE A 752 19.43 -31.79 -7.40
N SER A 753 20.29 -31.16 -8.21
CA SER A 753 21.68 -31.62 -8.41
C SER A 753 22.55 -31.52 -7.15
N VAL A 754 22.23 -30.58 -6.27
CA VAL A 754 23.06 -30.23 -5.11
C VAL A 754 22.37 -30.51 -3.77
N HIS A 755 21.24 -31.23 -3.75
CA HIS A 755 20.38 -31.35 -2.58
C HIS A 755 21.12 -31.91 -1.35
N GLU A 756 21.82 -33.03 -1.50
CA GLU A 756 22.56 -33.67 -0.39
C GLU A 756 23.66 -32.75 0.14
N TRP A 757 24.49 -32.19 -0.74
CA TRP A 757 25.62 -31.33 -0.40
C TRP A 757 25.17 -30.04 0.30
N TYR A 758 24.15 -29.39 -0.27
CA TYR A 758 23.55 -28.19 0.30
C TYR A 758 22.93 -28.47 1.67
N THR A 759 22.27 -29.62 1.85
CA THR A 759 21.64 -29.97 3.14
C THR A 759 22.70 -30.14 4.24
N ALA A 760 23.83 -30.78 3.92
CA ALA A 760 24.95 -30.89 4.84
C ALA A 760 25.53 -29.52 5.22
N PHE A 761 25.79 -28.66 4.22
CA PHE A 761 26.25 -27.29 4.42
C PHE A 761 25.28 -26.45 5.26
N SER A 762 24.00 -26.44 4.88
CA SER A 762 22.96 -25.67 5.57
C SER A 762 22.76 -26.16 7.00
N SER A 763 22.84 -27.47 7.26
CA SER A 763 22.79 -28.02 8.60
C SER A 763 23.96 -27.53 9.46
N GLY A 764 25.17 -27.50 8.92
CA GLY A 764 26.35 -27.00 9.64
C GLY A 764 26.27 -25.51 9.92
N PHE A 765 25.81 -24.73 8.95
CA PHE A 765 25.62 -23.29 9.08
C PHE A 765 24.60 -22.95 10.16
N LEU A 766 23.40 -23.57 10.10
CA LEU A 766 22.29 -23.30 11.01
C LEU A 766 22.52 -23.79 12.44
N LYS A 767 23.49 -24.68 12.68
CA LYS A 767 23.90 -25.07 14.04
C LYS A 767 24.52 -23.91 14.81
N VAL A 768 25.36 -23.13 14.13
CA VAL A 768 26.07 -21.99 14.72
C VAL A 768 25.25 -20.73 14.52
N CYS A 769 25.01 -20.37 13.27
CA CYS A 769 24.25 -19.20 12.86
C CYS A 769 22.84 -19.63 12.47
N GLY A 770 21.98 -19.78 13.48
CA GLY A 770 20.60 -20.22 13.33
C GLY A 770 19.63 -19.47 14.23
N GLY A 771 18.36 -19.83 14.16
CA GLY A 771 17.31 -19.23 14.98
C GLY A 771 16.56 -18.09 14.29
N LYS A 772 15.70 -17.42 15.07
CA LYS A 772 14.73 -16.45 14.55
C LYS A 772 15.35 -15.13 14.07
N VAL A 773 16.60 -14.84 14.46
CA VAL A 773 17.31 -13.63 14.04
C VAL A 773 17.59 -13.63 12.53
N LEU A 774 17.85 -14.80 11.93
CA LEU A 774 18.08 -14.90 10.48
C LEU A 774 16.82 -14.60 9.66
N GLU A 775 15.63 -14.89 10.20
CA GLU A 775 14.36 -14.58 9.54
C GLU A 775 14.14 -13.06 9.34
N LEU A 776 14.91 -12.22 10.03
CA LEU A 776 14.86 -10.76 9.91
C LEU A 776 15.61 -10.22 8.67
N PHE A 777 16.49 -11.04 8.07
CA PHE A 777 17.37 -10.64 6.98
C PHE A 777 16.78 -10.95 5.59
N GLN A 778 17.13 -10.13 4.61
CA GLN A 778 17.01 -10.45 3.19
C GLN A 778 18.27 -11.18 2.69
N PRO A 779 18.17 -11.95 1.60
CA PRO A 779 19.32 -12.63 1.00
C PRO A 779 20.49 -11.70 0.65
N SER A 780 20.19 -10.50 0.15
CA SER A 780 21.21 -9.49 -0.20
C SER A 780 21.91 -8.93 1.05
N GLU A 781 21.18 -8.73 2.14
CA GLU A 781 21.72 -8.25 3.41
C GLU A 781 22.60 -9.33 4.06
N LEU A 782 22.16 -10.59 4.05
CA LEU A 782 22.94 -11.71 4.57
C LEU A 782 24.26 -11.90 3.80
N ARG A 783 24.22 -11.75 2.47
CA ARG A 783 25.42 -11.73 1.63
C ARG A 783 26.33 -10.56 1.99
N ALA A 784 25.80 -9.34 2.06
CA ALA A 784 26.58 -8.15 2.36
C ALA A 784 27.22 -8.19 3.75
N MET A 785 26.59 -8.86 4.71
CA MET A 785 27.15 -9.08 6.04
C MET A 785 28.31 -10.06 6.04
N MET A 786 28.19 -11.17 5.30
CA MET A 786 29.20 -12.22 5.25
C MET A 786 30.42 -11.82 4.41
N VAL A 787 30.16 -11.21 3.24
CA VAL A 787 31.16 -10.85 2.23
C VAL A 787 31.68 -9.41 2.40
N GLY A 788 30.90 -8.55 3.05
CA GLY A 788 31.20 -7.12 3.18
C GLY A 788 30.52 -6.27 2.09
N ASN A 789 30.65 -4.95 2.24
CA ASN A 789 30.07 -3.94 1.35
C ASN A 789 31.14 -3.42 0.35
N SER A 790 30.67 -2.74 -0.70
CA SER A 790 31.48 -2.08 -1.73
C SER A 790 31.30 -0.56 -1.79
N SER A 791 30.66 0.03 -0.78
CA SER A 791 30.47 1.48 -0.65
C SER A 791 31.70 2.16 -0.02
N TYR A 792 32.72 2.42 -0.83
CA TYR A 792 33.99 2.97 -0.33
C TYR A 792 33.91 4.46 0.00
N ASN A 793 34.23 4.82 1.25
CA ASN A 793 34.52 6.20 1.67
C ASN A 793 35.99 6.31 2.08
N TRP A 794 36.85 6.72 1.15
CA TRP A 794 38.30 6.74 1.35
C TRP A 794 38.78 7.88 2.27
N GLU A 795 37.98 8.94 2.43
CA GLU A 795 38.29 10.04 3.36
C GLU A 795 38.14 9.57 4.81
N GLU A 796 37.07 8.82 5.07
CA GLU A 796 36.80 8.23 6.39
C GLU A 796 37.87 7.21 6.82
N LEU A 797 38.49 6.50 5.86
CA LEU A 797 39.65 5.63 6.12
C LEU A 797 40.86 6.42 6.63
N GLU A 798 41.13 7.59 6.07
CA GLU A 798 42.25 8.44 6.46
C GLU A 798 42.02 9.05 7.85
N GLU A 799 40.79 9.50 8.13
CA GLU A 799 40.42 10.07 9.43
C GLU A 799 40.54 9.06 10.58
N THR A 800 40.33 7.77 10.30
CA THR A 800 40.35 6.69 11.30
C THR A 800 41.70 5.96 11.40
N ALA A 801 42.71 6.39 10.62
CA ALA A 801 44.03 5.78 10.60
C ALA A 801 44.82 6.00 11.90
N ILE A 802 45.43 4.94 12.43
CA ILE A 802 46.27 4.96 13.62
C ILE A 802 47.74 4.89 13.18
N TYR A 803 48.58 5.76 13.74
CA TYR A 803 50.02 5.81 13.42
C TYR A 803 50.84 5.28 14.61
N LYS A 804 51.82 4.42 14.32
CA LYS A 804 52.73 3.84 15.33
C LYS A 804 54.20 4.07 14.94
N GLY A 805 55.07 4.07 15.96
CA GLY A 805 56.50 4.35 15.80
C GLY A 805 56.77 5.84 15.66
N ASP A 806 57.55 6.23 14.64
CA ASP A 806 57.92 7.63 14.37
C ASP A 806 56.87 8.40 13.55
N TYR A 807 55.79 7.73 13.13
CA TYR A 807 54.76 8.33 12.30
C TYR A 807 53.66 9.02 13.09
N SER A 808 53.22 10.16 12.56
CA SER A 808 52.02 10.88 12.97
C SER A 808 51.28 11.35 11.72
N ALA A 809 50.02 11.76 11.84
CA ALA A 809 49.23 12.30 10.74
C ALA A 809 49.92 13.49 10.02
N THR A 810 50.85 14.19 10.70
CA THR A 810 51.60 15.32 10.14
C THR A 810 52.93 14.95 9.49
N HIS A 811 53.38 13.69 9.62
CA HIS A 811 54.69 13.26 9.14
C HIS A 811 54.78 13.34 7.60
N PRO A 812 55.90 13.85 7.03
CA PRO A 812 56.04 14.04 5.58
C PRO A 812 55.70 12.79 4.75
N THR A 813 56.27 11.63 5.11
CA THR A 813 56.00 10.35 4.42
C THR A 813 54.54 9.91 4.49
N VAL A 814 53.83 10.21 5.58
CA VAL A 814 52.41 9.87 5.74
C VAL A 814 51.53 10.76 4.85
N LYS A 815 51.83 12.05 4.76
CA LYS A 815 51.14 12.96 3.82
C LYS A 815 51.37 12.53 2.37
N LEU A 816 52.61 12.21 2.02
CA LEU A 816 52.96 11.69 0.69
C LEU A 816 52.22 10.40 0.38
N PHE A 817 52.04 9.51 1.37
CA PHE A 817 51.26 8.29 1.23
C PHE A 817 49.78 8.59 0.91
N TRP A 818 49.09 9.38 1.73
CA TRP A 818 47.66 9.67 1.52
C TRP A 818 47.40 10.45 0.23
N GLU A 819 48.25 11.41 -0.12
CA GLU A 819 48.17 12.08 -1.42
C GLU A 819 48.31 11.09 -2.59
N THR A 820 49.28 10.19 -2.50
CA THR A 820 49.51 9.16 -3.54
C THR A 820 48.34 8.18 -3.61
N PHE A 821 47.79 7.79 -2.46
CA PHE A 821 46.65 6.89 -2.37
C PHE A 821 45.39 7.53 -2.96
N HIS A 822 45.09 8.79 -2.64
CA HIS A 822 43.91 9.48 -3.17
C HIS A 822 43.96 9.69 -4.68
N GLU A 823 45.16 9.87 -5.24
CA GLU A 823 45.40 9.94 -6.70
C GLU A 823 45.24 8.59 -7.43
N PHE A 824 45.18 7.46 -6.73
CA PHE A 824 45.00 6.17 -7.39
C PHE A 824 43.59 5.99 -7.98
N PRO A 825 43.46 5.31 -9.14
CA PRO A 825 42.16 4.90 -9.66
C PRO A 825 41.51 3.87 -8.72
N LEU A 826 40.17 3.76 -8.78
CA LEU A 826 39.38 2.87 -7.92
C LEU A 826 39.92 1.44 -7.89
N GLU A 827 40.34 0.89 -9.04
CA GLU A 827 40.89 -0.47 -9.13
C GLU A 827 42.19 -0.64 -8.32
N LYS A 828 43.08 0.36 -8.29
CA LYS A 828 44.28 0.32 -7.44
C LYS A 828 43.94 0.51 -5.96
N LYS A 829 42.93 1.31 -5.62
CA LYS A 829 42.46 1.46 -4.24
C LYS A 829 41.86 0.16 -3.71
N LYS A 830 41.11 -0.58 -4.54
CA LYS A 830 40.62 -1.94 -4.22
C LYS A 830 41.78 -2.93 -4.04
N LYS A 831 42.78 -2.93 -4.93
CA LYS A 831 44.00 -3.73 -4.75
C LYS A 831 44.73 -3.40 -3.46
N PHE A 832 44.79 -2.12 -3.07
CA PHE A 832 45.35 -1.71 -1.79
C PHE A 832 44.56 -2.25 -0.61
N LEU A 833 43.23 -2.21 -0.68
CA LEU A 833 42.39 -2.80 0.36
C LEU A 833 42.63 -4.31 0.47
N LEU A 834 42.70 -5.01 -0.67
CA LEU A 834 43.04 -6.43 -0.74
C LEU A 834 44.42 -6.74 -0.15
N PHE A 835 45.41 -5.89 -0.44
CA PHE A 835 46.76 -5.95 0.11
C PHE A 835 46.78 -5.75 1.63
N LEU A 836 45.97 -4.82 2.15
CA LEU A 836 45.95 -4.45 3.56
C LEU A 836 45.09 -5.37 4.44
N THR A 837 43.96 -5.85 3.93
CA THR A 837 42.93 -6.51 4.75
C THR A 837 42.70 -7.96 4.36
N GLY A 838 43.20 -8.37 3.19
CA GLY A 838 42.91 -9.66 2.58
C GLY A 838 41.60 -9.71 1.79
N SER A 839 40.85 -8.59 1.68
CA SER A 839 39.62 -8.48 0.89
C SER A 839 39.51 -7.12 0.21
N ASP A 840 38.88 -7.05 -0.97
CA ASP A 840 38.52 -5.80 -1.62
C ASP A 840 37.19 -5.22 -1.10
N ARG A 841 36.58 -5.86 -0.09
CA ARG A 841 35.32 -5.47 0.56
C ARG A 841 35.57 -4.84 1.92
N ILE A 842 34.63 -3.99 2.32
CA ILE A 842 34.66 -3.29 3.61
C ILE A 842 33.65 -3.91 4.57
N PRO A 843 33.85 -3.82 5.90
CA PRO A 843 32.83 -4.25 6.84
C PRO A 843 31.52 -3.46 6.65
N ILE A 844 30.40 -4.05 7.04
CA ILE A 844 29.07 -3.48 6.78
C ILE A 844 28.85 -2.12 7.47
N TYR A 845 29.57 -1.87 8.56
CA TYR A 845 29.58 -0.60 9.30
C TYR A 845 30.27 0.56 8.55
N GLY A 846 30.80 0.30 7.35
CA GLY A 846 31.47 1.32 6.56
C GLY A 846 32.97 1.39 6.84
N MET A 847 33.63 2.35 6.20
CA MET A 847 35.08 2.43 6.16
C MET A 847 35.69 2.83 7.52
N ALA A 848 34.97 3.59 8.34
CA ALA A 848 35.42 3.96 9.68
C ALA A 848 35.67 2.77 10.62
N SER A 849 34.98 1.65 10.38
CA SER A 849 35.21 0.44 11.17
C SER A 849 36.53 -0.26 10.83
N LEU A 850 37.12 0.07 9.67
CA LEU A 850 38.39 -0.47 9.22
C LEU A 850 39.54 0.40 9.71
N GLN A 851 40.00 0.15 10.94
CA GLN A 851 41.17 0.84 11.48
C GLN A 851 42.46 0.34 10.82
N ILE A 852 43.01 1.15 9.93
CA ILE A 852 44.36 0.95 9.38
C ILE A 852 45.40 1.41 10.40
N VAL A 853 46.43 0.59 10.63
CA VAL A 853 47.59 0.96 11.45
C VAL A 853 48.80 1.15 10.55
N ILE A 854 49.37 2.35 10.50
CA ILE A 854 50.58 2.64 9.70
C ILE A 854 51.78 2.75 10.65
N GLN A 855 52.76 1.87 10.46
CA GLN A 855 53.95 1.78 11.29
C GLN A 855 55.22 2.12 10.50
N SER A 856 56.12 2.88 11.12
CA SER A 856 57.44 3.17 10.55
C SER A 856 58.38 1.98 10.67
N THR A 857 59.01 1.58 9.57
CA THR A 857 60.07 0.56 9.55
C THR A 857 61.46 1.21 9.55
N ALA A 858 62.44 0.60 10.23
CA ALA A 858 63.83 1.07 10.25
C ALA A 858 64.63 0.76 8.95
N SER A 859 63.97 0.10 8.00
CA SER A 859 64.51 -0.33 6.71
C SER A 859 64.72 0.87 5.76
N GLY A 860 65.71 0.79 4.88
CA GLY A 860 65.99 1.84 3.88
C GLY A 860 64.89 2.01 2.81
N GLU A 861 64.99 3.05 1.98
CA GLU A 861 64.03 3.38 0.90
C GLU A 861 63.90 2.32 -0.22
N GLU A 862 64.77 1.31 -0.17
CA GLU A 862 64.88 0.22 -1.14
C GLU A 862 63.80 -0.84 -0.94
N TYR A 863 63.25 -0.92 0.28
CA TYR A 863 62.28 -1.92 0.67
C TYR A 863 60.86 -1.54 0.23
N LEU A 864 60.06 -2.55 -0.09
CA LEU A 864 58.64 -2.40 -0.40
C LEU A 864 57.83 -2.23 0.90
N PRO A 865 56.69 -1.53 0.86
CA PRO A 865 55.76 -1.56 1.98
C PRO A 865 55.22 -2.99 2.16
N VAL A 866 55.04 -3.40 3.41
CA VAL A 866 54.57 -4.74 3.77
C VAL A 866 53.27 -4.61 4.58
N ALA A 867 52.27 -5.41 4.27
CA ALA A 867 51.01 -5.42 4.99
C ALA A 867 50.84 -6.72 5.79
N HIS A 868 50.37 -6.58 7.03
CA HIS A 868 49.95 -7.68 7.90
C HIS A 868 48.42 -7.67 7.96
N THR A 869 47.80 -8.46 7.08
CA THR A 869 46.35 -8.45 6.82
C THR A 869 45.48 -8.81 8.02
N CYS A 870 46.02 -9.62 8.94
CA CYS A 870 45.35 -10.02 10.18
C CYS A 870 45.15 -8.84 11.14
N TYR A 871 46.03 -7.84 11.07
CA TYR A 871 46.04 -6.67 11.97
C TYR A 871 45.70 -5.36 11.25
N ASN A 872 45.38 -5.41 9.95
CA ASN A 872 45.24 -4.24 9.08
C ASN A 872 46.43 -3.27 9.23
N LEU A 873 47.64 -3.82 9.39
CA LEU A 873 48.84 -3.06 9.69
C LEU A 873 49.71 -2.94 8.44
N LEU A 874 50.14 -1.71 8.14
CA LEU A 874 51.03 -1.38 7.04
C LEU A 874 52.39 -0.92 7.58
N ASP A 875 53.41 -1.73 7.38
CA ASP A 875 54.80 -1.34 7.57
C ASP A 875 55.24 -0.51 6.38
N LEU A 876 55.40 0.80 6.61
CA LEU A 876 55.73 1.78 5.59
C LEU A 876 57.15 2.32 5.82
N PRO A 877 58.13 2.02 4.94
CA PRO A 877 59.47 2.61 5.00
C PRO A 877 59.46 4.14 4.82
N LYS A 878 60.48 4.82 5.35
CA LYS A 878 60.61 6.28 5.24
C LYS A 878 61.10 6.67 3.85
N TYR A 879 60.20 7.03 2.94
CA TYR A 879 60.55 7.45 1.58
C TYR A 879 60.84 8.96 1.48
N SER A 880 61.86 9.32 0.68
CA SER A 880 62.31 10.70 0.41
C SER A 880 61.44 11.50 -0.55
N SER A 881 60.72 10.84 -1.47
CA SER A 881 59.93 11.50 -2.52
C SER A 881 58.63 10.76 -2.85
N LYS A 882 57.66 11.49 -3.39
CA LYS A 882 56.33 10.99 -3.77
C LYS A 882 56.44 9.94 -4.89
N GLU A 883 57.34 10.17 -5.84
CA GLU A 883 57.56 9.31 -7.01
C GLU A 883 58.08 7.94 -6.59
N VAL A 884 59.04 7.91 -5.65
CA VAL A 884 59.58 6.66 -5.10
C VAL A 884 58.50 5.91 -4.32
N LEU A 885 57.74 6.60 -3.46
CA LEU A 885 56.62 5.99 -2.72
C LEU A 885 55.58 5.41 -3.69
N ARG A 886 55.17 6.16 -4.71
CA ARG A 886 54.19 5.73 -5.71
C ARG A 886 54.66 4.51 -6.49
N ALA A 887 55.92 4.49 -6.91
CA ALA A 887 56.51 3.37 -7.64
C ALA A 887 56.59 2.11 -6.77
N ARG A 888 57.07 2.24 -5.52
CA ARG A 888 57.20 1.13 -4.57
C ARG A 888 55.84 0.60 -4.11
N LEU A 889 54.89 1.48 -3.80
CA LEU A 889 53.53 1.09 -3.45
C LEU A 889 52.84 0.41 -4.63
N THR A 890 52.97 0.95 -5.84
CA THR A 890 52.44 0.28 -7.05
C THR A 890 53.06 -1.11 -7.24
N GLN A 891 54.39 -1.23 -7.10
CA GLN A 891 55.10 -2.49 -7.21
C GLN A 891 54.65 -3.51 -6.17
N ALA A 892 54.39 -3.08 -4.93
CA ALA A 892 53.85 -3.95 -3.88
C ALA A 892 52.43 -4.43 -4.22
N LEU A 893 51.57 -3.54 -4.74
CA LEU A 893 50.19 -3.87 -5.08
C LEU A 893 50.06 -4.76 -6.32
N ASP A 894 50.94 -4.60 -7.30
CA ASP A 894 50.89 -5.39 -8.54
C ASP A 894 51.55 -6.77 -8.40
N ASN A 895 52.46 -6.94 -7.43
CA ASN A 895 53.13 -8.22 -7.14
C ASN A 895 52.45 -9.02 -6.00
N TYR A 896 51.33 -8.57 -5.47
CA TYR A 896 50.62 -9.24 -4.38
C TYR A 896 49.68 -10.33 -4.92
N GLU A 897 50.00 -11.60 -4.67
CA GLU A 897 49.19 -12.78 -5.03
C GLU A 897 48.35 -13.33 -3.84
N GLY A 898 48.06 -12.50 -2.84
CA GLY A 898 47.49 -12.96 -1.56
C GLY A 898 48.56 -13.62 -0.67
N PHE A 899 48.18 -14.10 0.53
CA PHE A 899 49.08 -14.72 1.53
C PHE A 899 50.20 -15.57 0.90
N SER A 900 51.36 -14.96 0.68
CA SER A 900 52.59 -15.68 0.39
C SER A 900 53.17 -16.06 1.73
N LEU A 901 53.13 -17.36 2.05
CA LEU A 901 53.97 -17.95 3.08
C LEU A 901 55.42 -17.54 2.76
N ALA A 902 55.97 -16.62 3.54
CA ALA A 902 57.40 -16.42 3.65
C ALA A 902 57.91 -17.22 4.85
#